data_AF-A0A399QST7-F1
#
_entry.id   AF-A0A399QST7-F1
#
_cell.length_a   1.000
_cell.length_b   1.000
_cell.length_c   1.000
_cell.angle_alpha   90.00
_cell.angle_beta   90.00
_cell.angle_gamma   90.00
#
_symmetry.space_group_name_H-M   'P 1'
#
loop_
_entity.id
_entity.type
_entity.pdbx_description
1 polymer ?
#
loop_
_entity_poly.entity_id
_entity_poly.type
_entity_poly.pdbx_seq_one_letter_code
_entity_poly.pdbx_strand_id
1 'polypeptide(L)'
;MIDPVDLVIEARARDLGGGFKVRRVLPFHKRRMVGPFIFFDHFGPIEYPPGKGFDVRSHPHIGLATVTYLFEGAIAHKDTVGSDITIRPGAVNWMVAGRGIVHSERTPDKERASGMRMHGIQTWVALPKTHEDCPPSFAHHPKETLPEFDLGGARAQLLAGEAWGHRSPVEFPWGIWYLGLTATDGADFEIPADAADERAVYVAGGSVDIAGKNYSDGSMIILRPGQTVQVAVAPNSQLMLAGGQTMDGPRIIDWNLVASRQDMIDEARAGWTDSIARNWRDTRFSLPDGEDEYIPLPGADRHKRSSLHAVSCGARAPVSQHRHILNQEIFMMRTFWPAVSLLALAACADPATPADETDTNQADANVEAEAEGMGQSASFEDSELILPLPENTSTEITAEDIGTRVATLADDAYEGRGPGSEAGENSALWIAREMERVGLEPGGEDGGWFQTVGMVEQTLDESVSGMTINGLSSGEPMELTLKEDAVLWTKRQNGTEFAFDDSELVFVGYGVVAPEYDWNDYEDLDVEGKTVVMLVNDPGFARDTDDLFNGKAMTYYGRWTYKFEEAARQGATGAIVIHETEPASYPWEVVRNSWSGAQADLVRGDGGASRTTFESWITRDVAETLFTDAGLDFEEMKSAAKEPGFEAVDMGDLTVTGNIVQTVDTMDSRNVVGVLPGTERPDEYVLFTAHWDHLGKKTEERTGAPTEDFYQDDIFNGAVDNATGSAALLEIAEAMAAEEHPRSGLFVAVTLEESGLLGSAYYADNPTVPLNKVVAGINMDGMLPVGRTREMVVVGYGASELEDILEAKLEAQDRVVEPDPRPEAGSFYRSDHISFAKKGVPMLYADGGIDKRDGGIAAGRAAADTYTAQRYHKPMDEYSEDWNLEGMVEDVTALYEVGLEIINSDDWPTWYEGNEFEAAREASLSEADGE
;
A
#
# COMPACT_ATOMS: atom_id res chain seq x y z
N MET A 1 22.99 -2.81 -31.73
CA MET A 1 22.92 -4.26 -31.47
C MET A 1 21.88 -4.44 -30.39
N ILE A 2 20.93 -5.35 -30.55
CA ILE A 2 19.87 -5.55 -29.56
C ILE A 2 20.49 -6.14 -28.30
N ASP A 3 20.18 -5.59 -27.11
CA ASP A 3 20.70 -6.08 -25.83
C ASP A 3 20.32 -7.56 -25.63
N PRO A 4 21.27 -8.48 -25.36
CA PRO A 4 20.99 -9.90 -25.12
C PRO A 4 20.33 -10.16 -23.77
N VAL A 5 20.29 -9.18 -22.87
CA VAL A 5 19.58 -9.24 -21.60
C VAL A 5 18.15 -8.72 -21.80
N ASP A 6 17.17 -9.52 -21.38
CA ASP A 6 15.76 -9.18 -21.43
C ASP A 6 15.31 -8.48 -20.14
N LEU A 7 15.67 -9.07 -19.00
CA LEU A 7 15.31 -8.57 -17.67
C LEU A 7 16.38 -8.99 -16.68
N VAL A 8 16.66 -8.14 -15.70
CA VAL A 8 17.44 -8.49 -14.51
C VAL A 8 16.51 -8.47 -13.31
N ILE A 9 16.58 -9.53 -12.49
CA ILE A 9 15.79 -9.68 -11.27
C ILE A 9 16.74 -9.82 -10.10
N GLU A 10 16.73 -8.85 -9.20
CA GLU A 10 17.50 -8.94 -7.96
C GLU A 10 16.74 -9.78 -6.92
N ALA A 11 17.48 -10.63 -6.20
CA ALA A 11 16.93 -11.50 -5.19
C ALA A 11 16.45 -10.70 -3.95
N ARG A 12 15.31 -11.10 -3.37
CA ARG A 12 14.65 -10.40 -2.25
C ARG A 12 14.60 -11.29 -1.01
N ALA A 13 14.92 -10.76 0.18
CA ALA A 13 14.87 -11.56 1.41
C ALA A 13 13.44 -12.06 1.74
N ARG A 14 13.31 -13.31 2.17
CA ARG A 14 12.07 -13.95 2.66
C ARG A 14 12.39 -14.91 3.80
N ASP A 15 11.52 -15.00 4.81
CA ASP A 15 11.61 -16.01 5.87
C ASP A 15 10.65 -17.17 5.55
N LEU A 16 11.16 -18.42 5.56
CA LEU A 16 10.36 -19.62 5.33
C LEU A 16 9.83 -20.28 6.62
N GLY A 17 10.06 -19.64 7.77
CA GLY A 17 9.70 -20.12 9.11
C GLY A 17 10.90 -20.71 9.86
N GLY A 18 10.88 -20.58 11.19
CA GLY A 18 11.94 -21.12 12.05
C GLY A 18 13.28 -20.38 11.96
N GLY A 19 13.30 -19.15 11.42
CA GLY A 19 14.50 -18.33 11.26
C GLY A 19 15.33 -18.67 10.01
N PHE A 20 14.76 -19.35 9.03
CA PHE A 20 15.42 -19.69 7.77
C PHE A 20 15.16 -18.60 6.71
N LYS A 21 16.08 -17.63 6.64
CA LYS A 21 16.06 -16.55 5.65
C LYS A 21 16.63 -17.03 4.31
N VAL A 22 15.91 -16.73 3.23
CA VAL A 22 16.28 -17.03 1.84
C VAL A 22 16.19 -15.77 0.98
N ARG A 23 16.91 -15.73 -0.15
CA ARG A 23 16.87 -14.69 -1.17
C ARG A 23 16.05 -15.20 -2.36
N ARG A 24 14.79 -14.76 -2.45
CA ARG A 24 13.82 -15.13 -3.49
C ARG A 24 13.94 -14.30 -4.75
N VAL A 25 14.10 -14.97 -5.88
CA VAL A 25 14.12 -14.34 -7.20
C VAL A 25 12.79 -14.52 -7.92
N LEU A 26 12.35 -15.78 -8.08
CA LEU A 26 11.08 -16.13 -8.71
C LEU A 26 10.08 -16.62 -7.67
N PRO A 27 8.77 -16.31 -7.83
CA PRO A 27 8.18 -15.53 -8.91
C PRO A 27 8.45 -14.02 -8.80
N PHE A 28 8.60 -13.34 -9.94
CA PHE A 28 8.70 -11.89 -10.04
C PHE A 28 7.53 -11.34 -10.86
N HIS A 29 7.06 -10.13 -10.56
CA HIS A 29 5.84 -9.59 -11.20
C HIS A 29 5.98 -9.47 -12.73
N LYS A 30 7.14 -9.03 -13.23
CA LYS A 30 7.46 -8.98 -14.68
C LYS A 30 7.84 -10.33 -15.29
N ARG A 31 8.18 -11.33 -14.47
CA ARG A 31 8.62 -12.65 -14.94
C ARG A 31 8.32 -13.70 -13.88
N ARG A 32 7.15 -14.34 -14.00
CA ARG A 32 6.71 -15.35 -13.04
C ARG A 32 7.45 -16.67 -13.14
N MET A 33 7.94 -17.02 -14.34
CA MET A 33 8.66 -18.26 -14.62
C MET A 33 9.77 -18.06 -15.65
N VAL A 34 10.75 -18.96 -15.68
CA VAL A 34 11.69 -19.15 -16.79
C VAL A 34 11.54 -20.60 -17.26
N GLY A 35 10.98 -20.83 -18.44
CA GLY A 35 10.47 -22.13 -18.84
C GLY A 35 9.51 -22.66 -17.75
N PRO A 36 9.75 -23.85 -17.18
CA PRO A 36 8.96 -24.37 -16.07
C PRO A 36 9.47 -23.95 -14.68
N PHE A 37 10.60 -23.24 -14.56
CA PHE A 37 11.11 -22.78 -13.25
C PHE A 37 10.23 -21.65 -12.73
N ILE A 38 9.43 -21.93 -11.70
CA ILE A 38 8.38 -21.02 -11.18
C ILE A 38 8.73 -20.39 -9.83
N PHE A 39 9.73 -20.95 -9.16
CA PHE A 39 10.17 -20.50 -7.85
C PHE A 39 11.66 -20.72 -7.71
N PHE A 40 12.37 -19.76 -7.13
CA PHE A 40 13.83 -19.81 -7.05
C PHE A 40 14.31 -19.07 -5.79
N ASP A 41 14.64 -19.84 -4.76
CA ASP A 41 15.09 -19.34 -3.46
C ASP A 41 16.55 -19.75 -3.22
N HIS A 42 17.39 -18.76 -2.94
CA HIS A 42 18.79 -18.95 -2.62
C HIS A 42 19.02 -18.75 -1.12
N PHE A 43 19.52 -19.76 -0.42
CA PHE A 43 19.87 -19.66 1.00
C PHE A 43 21.37 -19.71 1.22
N GLY A 44 21.84 -18.89 2.17
CA GLY A 44 23.25 -18.75 2.49
C GLY A 44 24.06 -17.91 1.47
N PRO A 45 25.40 -17.91 1.60
CA PRO A 45 26.18 -18.66 2.58
C PRO A 45 25.95 -18.17 4.02
N ILE A 46 25.57 -19.07 4.93
CA ILE A 46 25.31 -18.76 6.35
C ILE A 46 25.97 -19.79 7.27
N GLU A 47 26.51 -19.34 8.40
CA GLU A 47 27.09 -20.22 9.43
C GLU A 47 26.09 -20.50 10.57
N TYR A 48 25.83 -21.78 10.83
CA TYR A 48 25.11 -22.25 12.00
C TYR A 48 26.08 -22.79 13.04
N PRO A 49 26.14 -22.21 14.25
CA PRO A 49 26.98 -22.75 15.33
C PRO A 49 26.44 -24.09 15.85
N PRO A 50 27.26 -24.88 16.58
CA PRO A 50 26.82 -26.09 17.26
C PRO A 50 25.54 -25.88 18.08
N GLY A 51 24.56 -26.77 17.90
CA GLY A 51 23.25 -26.73 18.55
C GLY A 51 22.20 -25.90 17.80
N LYS A 52 22.58 -25.14 16.77
CA LYS A 52 21.68 -24.34 15.93
C LYS A 52 21.56 -24.95 14.52
N GLY A 53 20.52 -24.53 13.83
CA GLY A 53 20.18 -25.00 12.49
C GLY A 53 18.82 -24.45 12.09
N PHE A 54 18.32 -24.91 10.95
CA PHE A 54 16.97 -24.61 10.48
C PHE A 54 16.09 -25.88 10.47
N ASP A 55 14.78 -25.68 10.58
CA ASP A 55 13.76 -26.72 10.56
C ASP A 55 12.49 -26.18 9.86
N VAL A 56 12.26 -26.64 8.64
CA VAL A 56 11.02 -26.39 7.89
C VAL A 56 10.06 -27.54 8.17
N ARG A 57 9.02 -27.23 8.96
CA ARG A 57 7.95 -28.17 9.37
C ARG A 57 7.20 -28.72 8.15
N SER A 58 6.48 -29.81 8.36
CA SER A 58 5.73 -30.49 7.31
C SER A 58 4.75 -29.57 6.58
N HIS A 59 4.83 -29.53 5.24
CA HIS A 59 3.94 -28.72 4.41
C HIS A 59 3.63 -29.41 3.07
N PRO A 60 2.44 -29.18 2.50
CA PRO A 60 2.00 -29.83 1.28
C PRO A 60 2.48 -29.09 0.02
N HIS A 61 2.72 -29.85 -1.05
CA HIS A 61 2.90 -29.37 -2.42
C HIS A 61 1.95 -30.10 -3.38
N ILE A 62 1.54 -29.43 -4.46
CA ILE A 62 0.85 -30.04 -5.62
C ILE A 62 1.38 -29.44 -6.93
N GLY A 63 1.23 -30.16 -8.04
CA GLY A 63 1.43 -29.68 -9.42
C GLY A 63 2.83 -29.15 -9.78
N LEU A 64 3.83 -29.44 -8.95
CA LEU A 64 5.23 -29.04 -9.15
C LEU A 64 6.20 -30.16 -8.81
N ALA A 65 7.47 -29.97 -9.16
CA ALA A 65 8.59 -30.69 -8.59
C ALA A 65 9.51 -29.72 -7.82
N THR A 66 10.03 -30.13 -6.66
CA THR A 66 11.06 -29.36 -5.95
C THR A 66 12.46 -29.92 -6.26
N VAL A 67 13.43 -29.01 -6.31
CA VAL A 67 14.84 -29.31 -6.55
C VAL A 67 15.65 -28.60 -5.50
N THR A 68 16.34 -29.36 -4.66
CA THR A 68 17.28 -28.81 -3.67
C THR A 68 18.70 -29.12 -4.13
N TYR A 69 19.50 -28.08 -4.35
CA TYR A 69 20.90 -28.18 -4.75
C TYR A 69 21.80 -27.42 -3.77
N LEU A 70 22.75 -28.14 -3.15
CA LEU A 70 23.63 -27.57 -2.14
C LEU A 70 25.03 -27.33 -2.71
N PHE A 71 25.57 -26.16 -2.39
CA PHE A 71 26.98 -25.82 -2.56
C PHE A 71 27.77 -26.19 -1.30
N GLU A 72 27.19 -25.97 -0.11
CA GLU A 72 27.76 -26.31 1.19
C GLU A 72 26.67 -26.79 2.17
N GLY A 73 27.06 -27.57 3.18
CA GLY A 73 26.19 -28.01 4.26
C GLY A 73 25.41 -29.30 3.98
N ALA A 74 24.31 -29.51 4.69
CA ALA A 74 23.46 -30.70 4.55
C ALA A 74 22.02 -30.42 4.97
N ILE A 75 21.06 -31.09 4.32
CA ILE A 75 19.62 -30.99 4.64
C ILE A 75 19.08 -32.41 4.82
N ALA A 76 18.39 -32.69 5.92
CA ALA A 76 17.61 -33.91 6.10
C ALA A 76 16.22 -33.70 5.51
N HIS A 77 15.84 -34.52 4.53
CA HIS A 77 14.55 -34.47 3.85
C HIS A 77 13.72 -35.69 4.23
N LYS A 78 12.45 -35.47 4.57
CA LYS A 78 11.45 -36.52 4.77
C LYS A 78 10.16 -36.19 4.03
N ASP A 79 9.51 -37.21 3.47
CA ASP A 79 8.23 -37.04 2.79
C ASP A 79 7.25 -38.21 2.96
N THR A 80 6.03 -38.01 2.48
CA THR A 80 4.94 -38.99 2.55
C THR A 80 5.04 -40.15 1.57
N VAL A 81 6.02 -40.16 0.66
CA VAL A 81 6.29 -41.35 -0.17
C VAL A 81 7.30 -42.30 0.49
N GLY A 82 7.77 -41.95 1.70
CA GLY A 82 8.64 -42.77 2.54
C GLY A 82 10.12 -42.44 2.40
N SER A 83 10.46 -41.33 1.76
CA SER A 83 11.86 -40.88 1.68
C SER A 83 12.30 -40.33 3.03
N ASP A 84 13.50 -40.71 3.47
CA ASP A 84 14.21 -40.15 4.62
C ASP A 84 15.70 -40.15 4.26
N ILE A 85 16.19 -38.99 3.82
CA ILE A 85 17.54 -38.88 3.24
C ILE A 85 18.21 -37.55 3.57
N THR A 86 19.53 -37.59 3.76
CA THR A 86 20.34 -36.38 3.92
C THR A 86 20.95 -35.95 2.58
N ILE A 87 20.49 -34.81 2.08
CA ILE A 87 21.03 -34.08 0.93
C ILE A 87 22.41 -33.53 1.27
N ARG A 88 23.34 -33.63 0.32
CA ARG A 88 24.72 -33.14 0.45
C ARG A 88 25.17 -32.40 -0.81
N PRO A 89 26.27 -31.63 -0.74
CA PRO A 89 26.68 -30.77 -1.84
C PRO A 89 26.92 -31.53 -3.14
N GLY A 90 26.39 -30.98 -4.22
CA GLY A 90 26.46 -31.59 -5.55
C GLY A 90 25.47 -32.74 -5.82
N ALA A 91 24.67 -33.18 -4.83
CA ALA A 91 23.57 -34.11 -5.06
C ALA A 91 22.29 -33.36 -5.47
N VAL A 92 21.38 -34.06 -6.15
CA VAL A 92 20.05 -33.55 -6.52
C VAL A 92 18.99 -34.42 -5.86
N ASN A 93 18.09 -33.77 -5.13
CA ASN A 93 16.82 -34.34 -4.75
C ASN A 93 15.74 -33.79 -5.67
N TRP A 94 15.01 -34.68 -6.32
CA TRP A 94 13.92 -34.35 -7.22
C TRP A 94 12.62 -34.93 -6.66
N MET A 95 11.80 -34.07 -6.05
CA MET A 95 10.53 -34.46 -5.45
C MET A 95 9.38 -34.00 -6.33
N VAL A 96 8.67 -34.91 -6.98
CA VAL A 96 7.49 -34.60 -7.80
C VAL A 96 6.26 -34.67 -6.91
N ALA A 97 5.56 -33.54 -6.77
CA ALA A 97 4.36 -33.45 -5.94
C ALA A 97 3.13 -34.05 -6.61
N GLY A 98 2.95 -33.80 -7.92
CA GLY A 98 1.76 -34.23 -8.67
C GLY A 98 0.46 -33.90 -7.91
N ARG A 99 -0.37 -34.91 -7.66
CA ARG A 99 -1.64 -34.73 -6.91
C ARG A 99 -1.51 -34.37 -5.43
N GLY A 100 -0.32 -34.48 -4.84
CA GLY A 100 -0.06 -34.16 -3.44
C GLY A 100 1.09 -34.93 -2.81
N ILE A 101 2.07 -34.21 -2.25
CA ILE A 101 3.10 -34.72 -1.35
C ILE A 101 3.25 -33.79 -0.15
N VAL A 102 3.52 -34.33 1.03
CA VAL A 102 3.89 -33.53 2.21
C VAL A 102 5.33 -33.87 2.56
N HIS A 103 6.12 -32.84 2.82
CA HIS A 103 7.52 -33.01 3.17
C HIS A 103 7.98 -32.02 4.23
N SER A 104 9.11 -32.35 4.87
CA SER A 104 9.80 -31.54 5.87
C SER A 104 11.30 -31.57 5.59
N GLU A 105 11.96 -30.45 5.84
CA GLU A 105 13.40 -30.30 5.67
C GLU A 105 14.02 -29.78 6.96
N ARG A 106 15.03 -30.48 7.48
CA ARG A 106 15.63 -30.21 8.79
C ARG A 106 17.15 -30.20 8.73
N THR A 107 17.79 -29.56 9.70
CA THR A 107 19.24 -29.75 9.90
C THR A 107 19.50 -31.15 10.44
N PRO A 108 20.32 -32.00 9.79
CA PRO A 108 20.58 -33.34 10.29
C PRO A 108 21.30 -33.31 11.64
N ASP A 109 21.04 -34.33 12.49
CA ASP A 109 21.52 -34.34 13.89
C ASP A 109 23.04 -34.16 14.04
N LYS A 110 23.81 -34.76 13.13
CA LYS A 110 25.27 -34.68 13.15
C LYS A 110 25.74 -33.24 12.91
N GLU A 111 25.23 -32.61 11.87
CA GLU A 111 25.56 -31.23 11.50
C GLU A 111 25.02 -30.23 12.53
N ARG A 112 23.84 -30.48 13.11
CA ARG A 112 23.33 -29.69 14.23
C ARG A 112 24.29 -29.75 15.42
N ALA A 113 24.80 -30.93 15.76
CA ALA A 113 25.72 -31.09 16.89
C ALA A 113 27.10 -30.44 16.66
N SER A 114 27.59 -30.42 15.41
CA SER A 114 28.91 -29.87 15.09
C SER A 114 28.91 -28.41 14.60
N GLY A 115 27.73 -27.85 14.31
CA GLY A 115 27.60 -26.66 13.46
C GLY A 115 27.82 -27.00 11.98
N MET A 116 27.37 -26.10 11.09
CA MET A 116 27.53 -26.23 9.64
C MET A 116 27.49 -24.87 8.95
N ARG A 117 28.18 -24.75 7.82
CA ARG A 117 27.95 -23.66 6.86
C ARG A 117 26.98 -24.15 5.78
N MET A 118 25.91 -23.42 5.57
CA MET A 118 24.86 -23.73 4.59
C MET A 118 24.93 -22.77 3.43
N HIS A 119 24.91 -23.29 2.21
CA HIS A 119 24.82 -22.50 0.99
C HIS A 119 24.17 -23.37 -0.09
N GLY A 120 23.09 -22.91 -0.69
CA GLY A 120 22.38 -23.69 -1.69
C GLY A 120 21.13 -23.00 -2.23
N ILE A 121 20.47 -23.68 -3.16
CA ILE A 121 19.32 -23.16 -3.87
C ILE A 121 18.21 -24.21 -3.83
N GLN A 122 17.00 -23.74 -3.53
CA GLN A 122 15.77 -24.50 -3.69
C GLN A 122 14.95 -23.91 -4.83
N THR A 123 14.55 -24.76 -5.76
CA THR A 123 13.83 -24.36 -6.97
C THR A 123 12.56 -25.17 -7.10
N TRP A 124 11.47 -24.55 -7.56
CA TRP A 124 10.27 -25.28 -7.97
C TRP A 124 10.14 -25.25 -9.48
N VAL A 125 9.80 -26.42 -10.02
CA VAL A 125 9.60 -26.66 -11.44
C VAL A 125 8.15 -27.06 -11.65
N ALA A 126 7.35 -26.20 -12.27
CA ALA A 126 5.93 -26.45 -12.50
C ALA A 126 5.74 -27.63 -13.45
N LEU A 127 4.82 -28.55 -13.12
CA LEU A 127 4.51 -29.68 -13.98
C LEU A 127 3.59 -29.23 -15.14
N PRO A 128 3.74 -29.80 -16.36
CA PRO A 128 2.81 -29.56 -17.45
C PRO A 128 1.41 -30.04 -17.10
N LYS A 129 0.37 -29.47 -17.73
CA LYS A 129 -1.05 -29.80 -17.48
C LYS A 129 -1.33 -31.29 -17.59
N THR A 130 -0.58 -31.96 -18.46
CA THR A 130 -0.68 -33.41 -18.69
C THR A 130 -0.11 -34.27 -17.55
N HIS A 131 0.64 -33.68 -16.62
CA HIS A 131 1.36 -34.38 -15.55
C HIS A 131 1.15 -33.77 -14.15
N GLU A 132 0.48 -32.62 -14.02
CA GLU A 132 0.29 -31.94 -12.73
C GLU A 132 -0.52 -32.75 -11.70
N ASP A 133 -1.25 -33.79 -12.13
CA ASP A 133 -2.00 -34.71 -11.27
C ASP A 133 -1.37 -36.13 -11.17
N CYS A 134 -0.11 -36.29 -11.57
CA CYS A 134 0.56 -37.59 -11.49
C CYS A 134 0.70 -38.09 -10.03
N PRO A 135 0.98 -39.38 -9.80
CA PRO A 135 1.39 -39.84 -8.46
C PRO A 135 2.61 -39.08 -7.95
N PRO A 136 2.66 -38.74 -6.65
CA PRO A 136 3.85 -38.16 -6.05
C PRO A 136 5.00 -39.16 -6.12
N SER A 137 6.22 -38.67 -6.30
CA SER A 137 7.43 -39.49 -6.35
C SER A 137 8.65 -38.70 -5.87
N PHE A 138 9.71 -39.43 -5.53
CA PHE A 138 10.97 -38.85 -5.09
C PHE A 138 12.13 -39.62 -5.72
N ALA A 139 13.13 -38.90 -6.22
CA ALA A 139 14.37 -39.45 -6.73
C ALA A 139 15.57 -38.71 -6.13
N HIS A 140 16.52 -39.47 -5.58
CA HIS A 140 17.80 -38.96 -5.13
C HIS A 140 18.92 -39.36 -6.08
N HIS A 141 19.65 -38.37 -6.56
CA HIS A 141 20.82 -38.55 -7.42
C HIS A 141 22.07 -38.04 -6.68
N PRO A 142 22.95 -38.93 -6.21
CA PRO A 142 24.22 -38.50 -5.63
C PRO A 142 25.09 -37.85 -6.71
N LYS A 143 26.02 -36.99 -6.28
CA LYS A 143 26.87 -36.17 -7.17
C LYS A 143 27.50 -36.96 -8.31
N GLU A 144 27.96 -38.17 -8.03
CA GLU A 144 28.68 -39.03 -8.97
C GLU A 144 27.81 -39.59 -10.10
N THR A 145 26.48 -39.50 -9.97
CA THR A 145 25.53 -39.95 -10.99
C THR A 145 25.13 -38.85 -11.96
N LEU A 146 25.46 -37.58 -11.67
CA LEU A 146 25.14 -36.44 -12.50
C LEU A 146 26.31 -36.14 -13.45
N PRO A 147 26.04 -35.82 -14.73
CA PRO A 147 27.09 -35.45 -15.67
C PRO A 147 27.83 -34.18 -15.21
N GLU A 148 29.15 -34.24 -15.31
CA GLU A 148 30.04 -33.11 -15.05
C GLU A 148 30.98 -32.92 -16.24
N PHE A 149 31.16 -31.67 -16.66
CA PHE A 149 31.99 -31.32 -17.80
C PHE A 149 32.57 -29.91 -17.65
N ASP A 150 33.59 -29.61 -18.45
CA ASP A 150 34.15 -28.27 -18.57
C ASP A 150 33.28 -27.44 -19.52
N LEU A 151 32.87 -26.26 -19.07
CA LEU A 151 32.15 -25.27 -19.86
C LEU A 151 32.94 -23.97 -19.87
N GLY A 152 33.87 -23.87 -20.82
CA GLY A 152 34.67 -22.65 -21.00
C GLY A 152 35.60 -22.33 -19.82
N GLY A 153 36.06 -23.35 -19.10
CA GLY A 153 36.84 -23.20 -17.86
C GLY A 153 36.02 -23.27 -16.56
N ALA A 154 34.68 -23.20 -16.62
CA ALA A 154 33.83 -23.48 -15.47
C ALA A 154 33.59 -25.00 -15.34
N ARG A 155 33.62 -25.51 -14.12
CA ARG A 155 33.13 -26.86 -13.81
C ARG A 155 31.60 -26.82 -13.78
N ALA A 156 30.95 -27.39 -14.78
CA ALA A 156 29.50 -27.45 -14.90
C ALA A 156 28.97 -28.82 -14.50
N GLN A 157 27.92 -28.85 -13.67
CA GLN A 157 27.21 -30.06 -13.28
C GLN A 157 25.76 -29.98 -13.79
N LEU A 158 25.35 -30.93 -14.62
CA LEU A 158 24.00 -30.97 -15.18
C LEU A 158 23.04 -31.66 -14.20
N LEU A 159 22.19 -30.85 -13.57
CA LEU A 159 21.28 -31.26 -12.51
C LEU A 159 20.01 -31.91 -13.08
N ALA A 160 19.42 -31.31 -14.11
CA ALA A 160 18.23 -31.84 -14.77
C ALA A 160 18.26 -31.61 -16.28
N GLY A 161 17.61 -32.49 -17.04
CA GLY A 161 17.41 -32.32 -18.47
C GLY A 161 18.64 -32.61 -19.35
N GLU A 162 18.74 -31.92 -20.49
CA GLU A 162 19.76 -32.14 -21.51
C GLU A 162 20.42 -30.83 -21.94
N ALA A 163 21.74 -30.76 -21.88
CA ALA A 163 22.48 -29.57 -22.30
C ALA A 163 23.92 -29.92 -22.70
N TRP A 164 24.48 -29.18 -23.66
CA TRP A 164 25.85 -29.35 -24.17
C TRP A 164 26.24 -30.81 -24.52
N GLY A 165 25.29 -31.60 -25.02
CA GLY A 165 25.51 -33.01 -25.40
C GLY A 165 25.52 -34.00 -24.22
N HIS A 166 25.23 -33.53 -23.01
CA HIS A 166 25.08 -34.34 -21.80
C HIS A 166 23.60 -34.47 -21.40
N ARG A 167 23.26 -35.55 -20.70
CA ARG A 167 21.90 -35.85 -20.23
C ARG A 167 21.92 -36.23 -18.76
N SER A 168 21.17 -35.51 -17.93
CA SER A 168 20.96 -35.86 -16.52
C SER A 168 20.07 -37.11 -16.39
N PRO A 169 20.29 -37.97 -15.38
CA PRO A 169 19.36 -39.06 -15.04
C PRO A 169 18.03 -38.59 -14.45
N VAL A 170 17.88 -37.30 -14.12
CA VAL A 170 16.62 -36.72 -13.61
C VAL A 170 15.60 -36.63 -14.75
N GLU A 171 14.47 -37.32 -14.58
CA GLU A 171 13.39 -37.35 -15.56
C GLU A 171 12.39 -36.20 -15.35
N PHE A 172 12.07 -35.46 -16.42
CA PHE A 172 11.03 -34.44 -16.43
C PHE A 172 10.25 -34.47 -17.75
N PRO A 173 8.91 -34.37 -17.74
CA PRO A 173 8.09 -34.52 -18.96
C PRO A 173 8.08 -33.29 -19.88
N TRP A 174 8.83 -32.24 -19.56
CA TRP A 174 8.97 -31.01 -20.35
C TRP A 174 10.45 -30.78 -20.70
N GLY A 175 10.73 -30.12 -21.83
CA GLY A 175 12.11 -29.81 -22.20
C GLY A 175 12.74 -28.82 -21.23
N ILE A 176 13.79 -29.23 -20.52
CA ILE A 176 14.54 -28.38 -19.58
C ILE A 176 16.04 -28.66 -19.65
N TRP A 177 16.81 -27.73 -19.10
CA TRP A 177 18.12 -27.96 -18.54
C TRP A 177 18.35 -27.10 -17.30
N TYR A 178 19.07 -27.66 -16.33
CA TYR A 178 19.42 -26.96 -15.10
C TYR A 178 20.83 -27.32 -14.69
N LEU A 179 21.71 -26.32 -14.50
CA LEU A 179 23.12 -26.54 -14.23
C LEU A 179 23.60 -25.71 -13.03
N GLY A 180 24.43 -26.32 -12.20
CA GLY A 180 25.28 -25.60 -11.25
C GLY A 180 26.68 -25.45 -11.80
N LEU A 181 27.25 -24.25 -11.73
CA LEU A 181 28.59 -23.92 -12.24
C LEU A 181 29.49 -23.40 -11.13
N THR A 182 30.77 -23.76 -11.19
CA THR A 182 31.82 -23.19 -10.34
C THR A 182 33.03 -22.81 -11.20
N ALA A 183 33.43 -21.54 -11.15
CA ALA A 183 34.55 -21.00 -11.90
C ALA A 183 35.66 -20.55 -10.94
N THR A 184 36.69 -21.38 -10.75
CA THR A 184 37.81 -21.05 -9.85
C THR A 184 38.70 -19.96 -10.43
N ASP A 185 39.12 -20.12 -11.69
CA ASP A 185 40.06 -19.21 -12.38
C ASP A 185 39.36 -18.24 -13.35
N GLY A 186 38.02 -18.21 -13.31
CA GLY A 186 37.16 -17.55 -14.29
C GLY A 186 36.73 -18.52 -15.41
N ALA A 187 35.76 -18.12 -16.21
CA ALA A 187 35.28 -18.90 -17.34
C ALA A 187 34.74 -18.00 -18.45
N ASP A 188 34.68 -18.53 -19.67
CA ASP A 188 34.14 -17.83 -20.83
C ASP A 188 33.44 -18.84 -21.75
N PHE A 189 32.13 -18.69 -21.91
CA PHE A 189 31.32 -19.62 -22.71
C PHE A 189 30.09 -18.95 -23.34
N GLU A 190 29.54 -19.61 -24.35
CA GLU A 190 28.30 -19.20 -25.00
C GLU A 190 27.10 -19.99 -24.47
N ILE A 191 25.96 -19.31 -24.31
CA ILE A 191 24.63 -19.91 -24.18
C ILE A 191 23.93 -19.80 -25.54
N PRO A 192 23.80 -20.90 -26.31
CA PRO A 192 23.23 -20.88 -27.66
C PRO A 192 21.79 -20.38 -27.69
N ALA A 193 21.42 -19.64 -28.74
CA ALA A 193 20.07 -19.14 -29.01
C ALA A 193 18.98 -20.23 -28.95
N ASP A 194 19.33 -21.43 -29.41
CA ASP A 194 18.45 -22.59 -29.55
C ASP A 194 18.57 -23.58 -28.37
N ALA A 195 19.30 -23.21 -27.31
CA ALA A 195 19.45 -24.06 -26.13
C ALA A 195 18.13 -24.27 -25.38
N ALA A 196 17.24 -23.28 -25.38
CA ALA A 196 15.88 -23.34 -24.84
C ALA A 196 15.08 -22.09 -25.26
N ASP A 197 13.75 -22.15 -25.19
CA ASP A 197 12.86 -21.02 -25.47
C ASP A 197 13.11 -19.87 -24.48
N GLU A 198 13.22 -20.21 -23.20
CA GLU A 198 13.50 -19.27 -22.11
C GLU A 198 14.75 -19.70 -21.34
N ARG A 199 15.61 -18.73 -21.01
CA ARG A 199 16.96 -18.97 -20.49
C ARG A 199 17.33 -17.91 -19.46
N ALA A 200 17.99 -18.31 -18.38
CA ALA A 200 18.46 -17.40 -17.34
C ALA A 200 19.82 -17.83 -16.76
N VAL A 201 20.59 -16.83 -16.32
CA VAL A 201 21.81 -16.97 -15.53
C VAL A 201 21.52 -16.41 -14.15
N TYR A 202 21.81 -17.16 -13.09
CA TYR A 202 21.73 -16.68 -11.72
C TYR A 202 23.12 -16.66 -11.09
N VAL A 203 23.48 -15.54 -10.48
CA VAL A 203 24.75 -15.38 -9.76
C VAL A 203 24.52 -15.72 -8.28
N ALA A 204 24.97 -16.89 -7.85
CA ALA A 204 24.90 -17.32 -6.44
C ALA A 204 26.13 -16.89 -5.62
N GLY A 205 27.17 -16.40 -6.29
CA GLY A 205 28.36 -15.85 -5.67
C GLY A 205 29.36 -15.40 -6.74
N GLY A 206 30.07 -14.31 -6.48
CA GLY A 206 30.99 -13.72 -7.45
C GLY A 206 30.29 -12.79 -8.46
N SER A 207 30.71 -12.82 -9.72
CA SER A 207 30.11 -11.97 -10.76
C SER A 207 30.25 -12.54 -12.17
N VAL A 208 29.40 -12.05 -13.08
CA VAL A 208 29.44 -12.34 -14.52
C VAL A 208 29.38 -11.07 -15.33
N ASP A 209 30.04 -11.04 -16.47
CA ASP A 209 29.86 -10.03 -17.51
C ASP A 209 29.08 -10.63 -18.70
N ILE A 210 28.01 -9.94 -19.08
CA ILE A 210 27.22 -10.25 -20.27
C ILE A 210 27.06 -8.95 -21.06
N ALA A 211 27.54 -8.96 -22.30
CA ALA A 211 27.52 -7.81 -23.20
C ALA A 211 28.19 -6.53 -22.63
N GLY A 212 29.25 -6.67 -21.83
CA GLY A 212 29.98 -5.55 -21.23
C GLY A 212 29.31 -4.96 -19.99
N LYS A 213 28.25 -5.60 -19.48
CA LYS A 213 27.60 -5.26 -18.21
C LYS A 213 27.94 -6.33 -17.18
N ASN A 214 28.42 -5.90 -16.02
CA ASN A 214 28.74 -6.78 -14.89
C ASN A 214 27.52 -6.95 -13.98
N TYR A 215 27.25 -8.19 -13.56
CA TYR A 215 26.20 -8.57 -12.64
C TYR A 215 26.81 -9.36 -11.47
N SER A 216 26.38 -9.07 -10.25
CA SER A 216 26.93 -9.59 -9.01
C SER A 216 26.02 -10.60 -8.33
N ASP A 217 26.47 -11.15 -7.19
CA ASP A 217 25.69 -12.06 -6.34
C ASP A 217 24.27 -11.54 -6.07
N GLY A 218 23.28 -12.41 -6.26
CA GLY A 218 21.86 -12.09 -6.09
C GLY A 218 21.12 -11.76 -7.38
N SER A 219 21.83 -11.52 -8.50
CA SER A 219 21.20 -11.16 -9.76
C SER A 219 20.80 -12.40 -10.58
N MET A 220 19.54 -12.45 -11.03
CA MET A 220 19.09 -13.34 -12.11
C MET A 220 18.94 -12.55 -13.41
N ILE A 221 19.71 -12.94 -14.41
CA ILE A 221 19.75 -12.33 -15.73
C ILE A 221 18.93 -13.21 -16.68
N ILE A 222 17.75 -12.73 -17.06
CA ILE A 222 16.90 -13.35 -18.07
C ILE A 222 17.43 -12.98 -19.44
N LEU A 223 17.67 -13.99 -20.28
CA LEU A 223 18.27 -13.81 -21.59
C LEU A 223 17.19 -13.67 -22.65
N ARG A 224 17.40 -12.73 -23.57
CA ARG A 224 16.49 -12.50 -24.70
C ARG A 224 16.39 -13.75 -25.58
N PRO A 225 15.18 -14.22 -25.94
CA PRO A 225 15.02 -15.37 -26.82
C PRO A 225 15.70 -15.18 -28.19
N GLY A 226 16.14 -16.28 -28.79
CA GLY A 226 16.66 -16.29 -30.16
C GLY A 226 18.06 -15.69 -30.36
N GLN A 227 18.77 -15.33 -29.29
CA GLN A 227 20.15 -14.81 -29.36
C GLN A 227 21.14 -15.73 -28.64
N THR A 228 22.29 -15.99 -29.25
CA THR A 228 23.42 -16.62 -28.57
C THR A 228 24.08 -15.56 -27.69
N VAL A 229 24.27 -15.88 -26.41
CA VAL A 229 24.78 -14.93 -25.42
C VAL A 229 26.15 -15.38 -24.95
N GLN A 230 27.13 -14.49 -25.06
CA GLN A 230 28.46 -14.68 -24.48
C GLN A 230 28.43 -14.35 -22.99
N VAL A 231 28.93 -15.25 -22.16
CA VAL A 231 29.00 -15.10 -20.69
C VAL A 231 30.45 -15.22 -20.24
N ALA A 232 30.98 -14.14 -19.69
CA ALA A 232 32.29 -14.14 -19.06
C ALA A 232 32.11 -14.16 -17.54
N VAL A 233 32.69 -15.16 -16.87
CA VAL A 233 32.53 -15.39 -15.43
C VAL A 233 33.82 -15.01 -14.72
N ALA A 234 33.70 -14.21 -13.66
CA ALA A 234 34.86 -13.82 -12.86
C ALA A 234 35.42 -15.02 -12.05
N PRO A 235 36.71 -15.00 -11.69
CA PRO A 235 37.28 -16.00 -10.77
C PRO A 235 36.53 -16.08 -9.44
N ASN A 236 36.52 -17.27 -8.84
CA ASN A 236 35.81 -17.61 -7.60
C ASN A 236 34.30 -17.35 -7.63
N SER A 237 33.64 -17.59 -8.77
CA SER A 237 32.19 -17.41 -8.92
C SER A 237 31.43 -18.73 -8.93
N GLN A 238 30.18 -18.67 -8.49
CA GLN A 238 29.23 -19.77 -8.43
C GLN A 238 27.91 -19.33 -9.05
N LEU A 239 27.44 -20.07 -10.05
CA LEU A 239 26.27 -19.70 -10.85
C LEU A 239 25.29 -20.86 -10.94
N MET A 240 24.04 -20.52 -11.21
CA MET A 240 23.07 -21.47 -11.75
C MET A 240 22.67 -21.04 -13.15
N LEU A 241 22.57 -21.98 -14.07
CA LEU A 241 21.97 -21.76 -15.38
C LEU A 241 20.66 -22.53 -15.45
N ALA A 242 19.59 -21.84 -15.82
CA ALA A 242 18.26 -22.43 -15.97
C ALA A 242 17.71 -22.14 -17.37
N GLY A 243 17.19 -23.17 -18.05
CA GLY A 243 16.51 -22.98 -19.31
C GLY A 243 15.50 -24.07 -19.58
N GLY A 244 14.45 -23.73 -20.32
CA GLY A 244 13.42 -24.70 -20.67
C GLY A 244 12.50 -24.22 -21.77
N GLN A 245 11.71 -25.16 -22.26
CA GLN A 245 10.61 -24.89 -23.17
C GLN A 245 9.56 -24.02 -22.47
N THR A 246 8.94 -23.11 -23.23
CA THR A 246 7.85 -22.29 -22.72
C THR A 246 6.74 -23.18 -22.19
N MET A 247 6.20 -22.85 -21.02
CA MET A 247 5.18 -23.65 -20.35
C MET A 247 3.88 -23.71 -21.16
N ASP A 248 3.10 -24.80 -21.03
CA ASP A 248 1.80 -25.01 -21.71
C ASP A 248 0.63 -24.13 -21.18
N GLY A 249 0.97 -22.95 -20.65
CA GLY A 249 0.07 -21.96 -20.11
C GLY A 249 0.49 -21.48 -18.72
N PRO A 250 -0.28 -20.53 -18.14
CA PRO A 250 0.01 -19.96 -16.84
C PRO A 250 -0.13 -21.00 -15.72
N ARG A 251 0.42 -20.65 -14.55
CA ARG A 251 0.27 -21.39 -13.30
C ARG A 251 -0.21 -20.45 -12.20
N ILE A 252 -1.17 -20.93 -11.43
CA ILE A 252 -1.64 -20.31 -10.20
C ILE A 252 -0.69 -20.77 -9.11
N ILE A 253 -0.19 -19.81 -8.33
CA ILE A 253 0.63 -20.07 -7.15
C ILE A 253 -0.16 -19.55 -5.96
N ASP A 254 -0.52 -20.46 -5.05
CA ASP A 254 -1.17 -20.12 -3.78
C ASP A 254 -0.42 -20.84 -2.66
N TRP A 255 0.33 -20.07 -1.86
CA TRP A 255 1.23 -20.59 -0.84
C TRP A 255 2.23 -21.62 -1.43
N ASN A 256 2.15 -22.89 -1.01
CA ASN A 256 2.98 -24.01 -1.49
C ASN A 256 2.28 -24.83 -2.59
N LEU A 257 1.20 -24.30 -3.17
CA LEU A 257 0.37 -25.01 -4.14
C LEU A 257 0.54 -24.38 -5.51
N VAL A 258 0.87 -25.20 -6.51
CA VAL A 258 0.98 -24.77 -7.92
C VAL A 258 0.05 -25.63 -8.76
N ALA A 259 -0.77 -24.99 -9.59
CA ALA A 259 -1.64 -25.71 -10.52
C ALA A 259 -1.98 -24.86 -11.74
N SER A 260 -2.38 -25.51 -12.84
CA SER A 260 -2.93 -24.81 -14.00
C SER A 260 -4.40 -24.42 -13.85
N ARG A 261 -5.10 -24.96 -12.85
CA ARG A 261 -6.54 -24.75 -12.60
C ARG A 261 -6.81 -24.45 -11.12
N GLN A 262 -7.74 -23.52 -10.87
CA GLN A 262 -8.08 -23.06 -9.52
C GLN A 262 -8.73 -24.16 -8.67
N ASP A 263 -9.56 -25.02 -9.26
CA ASP A 263 -10.22 -26.12 -8.55
C ASP A 263 -9.21 -27.07 -7.88
N MET A 264 -8.06 -27.30 -8.51
CA MET A 264 -6.99 -28.12 -7.90
C MET A 264 -6.36 -27.47 -6.67
N ILE A 265 -6.19 -26.14 -6.69
CA ILE A 265 -5.71 -25.35 -5.54
C ILE A 265 -6.74 -25.47 -4.42
N ASP A 266 -8.01 -25.21 -4.70
CA ASP A 266 -9.09 -25.22 -3.72
C ASP A 266 -9.25 -26.60 -3.06
N GLU A 267 -9.23 -27.67 -3.86
CA GLU A 267 -9.29 -29.04 -3.37
C GLU A 267 -8.07 -29.40 -2.50
N ALA A 268 -6.89 -28.86 -2.80
CA ALA A 268 -5.68 -29.09 -2.00
C ALA A 268 -5.74 -28.32 -0.67
N ARG A 269 -6.20 -27.07 -0.67
CA ARG A 269 -6.44 -26.30 0.56
C ARG A 269 -7.48 -26.98 1.45
N ALA A 270 -8.60 -27.40 0.89
CA ALA A 270 -9.65 -28.12 1.60
C ALA A 270 -9.11 -29.46 2.15
N GLY A 271 -8.35 -30.19 1.34
CA GLY A 271 -7.72 -31.45 1.75
C GLY A 271 -6.73 -31.28 2.90
N TRP A 272 -5.90 -30.23 2.90
CA TRP A 272 -4.97 -29.95 3.99
C TRP A 272 -5.70 -29.59 5.28
N THR A 273 -6.74 -28.76 5.18
CA THR A 273 -7.59 -28.38 6.31
C THR A 273 -8.30 -29.60 6.92
N ASP A 274 -8.88 -30.47 6.08
CA ASP A 274 -9.53 -31.72 6.52
C ASP A 274 -8.53 -32.69 7.16
N SER A 275 -7.33 -32.82 6.58
CA SER A 275 -6.24 -33.60 7.14
C SER A 275 -5.87 -33.16 8.55
N ILE A 276 -5.71 -31.85 8.78
CA ILE A 276 -5.46 -31.30 10.12
C ILE A 276 -6.63 -31.61 11.06
N ALA A 277 -7.87 -31.34 10.63
CA ALA A 277 -9.07 -31.52 11.45
C ALA A 277 -9.29 -32.98 11.89
N ARG A 278 -8.90 -33.94 11.05
CA ARG A 278 -9.02 -35.38 11.33
C ARG A 278 -7.75 -35.99 11.90
N ASN A 279 -6.75 -35.16 12.24
CA ASN A 279 -5.46 -35.59 12.74
C ASN A 279 -4.83 -36.68 11.83
N TRP A 280 -4.83 -36.40 10.52
CA TRP A 280 -4.16 -37.15 9.47
C TRP A 280 -4.70 -38.57 9.22
N ARG A 281 -5.92 -38.87 9.69
CA ARG A 281 -6.55 -40.19 9.54
C ARG A 281 -7.52 -40.23 8.36
N ASP A 282 -7.26 -41.14 7.43
CA ASP A 282 -8.11 -41.39 6.25
C ASP A 282 -8.38 -40.11 5.42
N THR A 283 -7.34 -39.28 5.24
CA THR A 283 -7.40 -37.95 4.62
C THR A 283 -6.55 -37.84 3.37
N ARG A 284 -6.73 -36.74 2.60
CA ARG A 284 -5.97 -36.49 1.35
C ARG A 284 -4.46 -36.43 1.60
N PHE A 285 -4.05 -35.70 2.63
CA PHE A 285 -2.66 -35.58 3.05
C PHE A 285 -2.42 -36.32 4.37
N SER A 286 -1.20 -36.82 4.56
CA SER A 286 -0.66 -37.35 5.82
C SER A 286 0.64 -36.63 6.15
N LEU A 287 1.15 -36.77 7.37
CA LEU A 287 2.51 -36.33 7.69
C LEU A 287 3.54 -37.41 7.32
N PRO A 288 4.81 -37.05 7.06
CA PRO A 288 5.90 -38.02 6.94
C PRO A 288 6.05 -38.86 8.21
N ASP A 289 6.59 -40.08 8.08
CA ASP A 289 6.74 -40.99 9.20
C ASP A 289 7.63 -40.38 10.31
N GLY A 290 7.07 -40.29 11.52
CA GLY A 290 7.74 -39.75 12.70
C GLY A 290 7.71 -38.23 12.83
N GLU A 291 7.02 -37.51 11.95
CA GLU A 291 6.75 -36.07 12.07
C GLU A 291 5.39 -35.83 12.75
N ASP A 292 5.33 -34.85 13.64
CA ASP A 292 4.11 -34.39 14.33
C ASP A 292 3.86 -32.88 14.19
N GLU A 293 4.83 -32.15 13.63
CA GLU A 293 4.75 -30.72 13.35
C GLU A 293 4.38 -30.44 11.89
N TYR A 294 3.60 -29.38 11.69
CA TYR A 294 3.16 -28.94 10.35
C TYR A 294 2.98 -27.41 10.27
N ILE A 295 2.93 -26.89 9.05
CA ILE A 295 2.63 -25.49 8.76
C ILE A 295 1.13 -25.37 8.41
N PRO A 296 0.32 -24.58 9.16
CA PRO A 296 -1.07 -24.35 8.81
C PRO A 296 -1.17 -23.51 7.53
N LEU A 297 -2.34 -23.54 6.87
CA LEU A 297 -2.60 -22.61 5.77
C LEU A 297 -2.45 -21.16 6.27
N PRO A 298 -1.88 -20.26 5.45
CA PRO A 298 -1.89 -18.83 5.76
C PRO A 298 -3.32 -18.36 6.07
N GLY A 299 -3.49 -17.67 7.21
CA GLY A 299 -4.79 -17.17 7.69
C GLY A 299 -5.64 -18.12 8.54
N ALA A 300 -5.24 -19.38 8.75
CA ALA A 300 -6.05 -20.37 9.47
C ALA A 300 -6.13 -20.21 11.00
N ASP A 301 -5.26 -19.38 11.61
CA ASP A 301 -5.17 -19.23 13.08
C ASP A 301 -6.09 -18.16 13.70
N ARG A 302 -6.91 -17.46 12.89
CA ARG A 302 -7.80 -16.38 13.39
C ARG A 302 -8.99 -16.86 14.26
N HIS A 303 -9.21 -18.17 14.45
CA HIS A 303 -10.44 -18.69 15.11
C HIS A 303 -10.25 -19.68 16.28
N LYS A 304 -9.04 -19.88 16.84
CA LYS A 304 -8.84 -20.88 17.91
C LYS A 304 -8.05 -20.45 19.16
N ARG A 305 -7.91 -19.15 19.43
CA ARG A 305 -7.35 -18.65 20.70
C ARG A 305 -8.38 -17.96 21.59
N SER A 306 -9.56 -18.55 21.74
CA SER A 306 -10.53 -18.13 22.76
C SER A 306 -11.19 -19.33 23.46
N SER A 307 -10.38 -20.27 23.94
CA SER A 307 -10.74 -21.19 25.04
C SER A 307 -9.68 -22.27 25.17
N LEU A 308 -8.81 -22.17 26.18
CA LEU A 308 -8.19 -23.31 26.88
C LEU A 308 -7.34 -22.77 28.04
N HIS A 309 -8.03 -22.29 29.08
CA HIS A 309 -7.55 -22.29 30.46
C HIS A 309 -8.70 -22.76 31.34
N ALA A 310 -8.78 -24.06 31.63
CA ALA A 310 -9.19 -24.62 32.92
C ALA A 310 -9.39 -26.15 32.87
N VAL A 311 -8.39 -26.86 33.43
CA VAL A 311 -8.50 -27.98 34.38
C VAL A 311 -9.24 -29.26 33.95
N SER A 312 -8.45 -30.34 33.85
CA SER A 312 -8.93 -31.71 34.06
C SER A 312 -9.07 -32.01 35.56
N CYS A 313 -10.26 -32.40 36.03
CA CYS A 313 -10.45 -33.45 37.04
C CYS A 313 -11.94 -33.79 37.26
N GLY A 314 -12.30 -35.09 37.23
CA GLY A 314 -13.26 -35.66 38.19
C GLY A 314 -14.77 -35.69 37.89
N ALA A 315 -15.21 -36.79 37.24
CA ALA A 315 -16.35 -37.66 37.62
C ALA A 315 -17.82 -37.16 37.80
N ARG A 316 -18.70 -37.71 36.93
CA ARG A 316 -20.03 -38.33 37.13
C ARG A 316 -21.24 -37.54 37.74
N ALA A 317 -22.18 -37.20 36.85
CA ALA A 317 -23.63 -37.56 36.80
C ALA A 317 -24.64 -37.00 37.87
N PRO A 318 -25.99 -37.06 37.64
CA PRO A 318 -26.81 -35.97 37.07
C PRO A 318 -28.08 -35.62 37.92
N VAL A 319 -28.96 -34.74 37.40
CA VAL A 319 -30.47 -34.76 37.48
C VAL A 319 -31.20 -33.46 37.93
N SER A 320 -32.23 -33.12 37.13
CA SER A 320 -33.51 -32.38 37.36
C SER A 320 -33.52 -30.86 37.59
N GLN A 321 -34.24 -30.02 36.81
CA GLN A 321 -35.69 -29.86 36.53
C GLN A 321 -36.45 -29.06 37.62
N HIS A 322 -36.83 -27.80 37.35
CA HIS A 322 -38.16 -27.16 37.57
C HIS A 322 -38.15 -25.62 37.78
N ARG A 323 -38.76 -24.91 36.81
CA ARG A 323 -39.81 -23.87 36.85
C ARG A 323 -40.08 -22.96 38.08
N HIS A 324 -40.43 -21.70 37.71
CA HIS A 324 -41.47 -20.78 38.27
C HIS A 324 -41.12 -19.98 39.55
N ILE A 325 -41.56 -18.74 39.85
CA ILE A 325 -42.36 -17.64 39.24
C ILE A 325 -42.44 -16.50 40.32
N LEU A 326 -42.62 -15.22 39.91
CA LEU A 326 -43.12 -14.03 40.69
C LEU A 326 -42.24 -13.53 41.88
N ASN A 327 -42.15 -12.24 42.25
CA ASN A 327 -43.09 -11.12 42.13
C ASN A 327 -42.40 -9.76 42.42
N GLN A 328 -42.91 -8.69 41.79
CA GLN A 328 -43.19 -7.30 42.24
C GLN A 328 -42.48 -6.69 43.49
N GLU A 329 -42.33 -5.37 43.70
CA GLU A 329 -42.38 -4.08 42.99
C GLU A 329 -42.38 -3.00 44.12
N ILE A 330 -42.00 -1.74 43.81
CA ILE A 330 -42.36 -0.46 44.50
C ILE A 330 -41.46 0.05 45.67
N PHE A 331 -40.75 1.18 45.49
CA PHE A 331 -41.11 2.53 46.04
C PHE A 331 -40.13 3.70 45.67
N MET A 332 -40.56 4.51 44.69
CA MET A 332 -40.62 6.00 44.60
C MET A 332 -39.65 6.99 45.32
N MET A 333 -39.03 7.84 44.47
CA MET A 333 -38.96 9.34 44.43
C MET A 333 -38.63 10.23 45.65
N ARG A 334 -37.67 11.16 45.44
CA ARG A 334 -37.81 12.65 45.54
C ARG A 334 -36.51 13.36 45.05
N THR A 335 -36.44 14.05 43.90
CA THR A 335 -36.74 15.47 43.53
C THR A 335 -35.98 16.62 44.26
N PHE A 336 -35.05 17.26 43.50
CA PHE A 336 -34.91 18.69 43.09
C PHE A 336 -34.53 19.90 44.01
N TRP A 337 -33.49 20.64 43.53
CA TRP A 337 -33.25 22.13 43.43
C TRP A 337 -32.83 23.00 44.66
N PRO A 338 -32.32 24.28 44.50
CA PRO A 338 -31.97 25.07 43.30
C PRO A 338 -30.68 25.94 43.31
N ALA A 339 -30.49 26.62 42.16
CA ALA A 339 -29.47 27.60 41.75
C ALA A 339 -29.73 29.07 42.19
N VAL A 340 -28.85 29.98 41.72
CA VAL A 340 -29.07 31.39 41.27
C VAL A 340 -28.36 32.53 42.06
N SER A 341 -27.22 32.97 41.49
CA SER A 341 -26.90 34.30 40.88
C SER A 341 -26.75 35.66 41.63
N LEU A 342 -25.66 36.35 41.22
CA LEU A 342 -25.51 37.73 40.66
C LEU A 342 -25.17 39.00 41.52
N LEU A 343 -24.15 39.72 40.99
CA LEU A 343 -23.94 41.18 40.79
C LEU A 343 -23.32 42.10 41.87
N ALA A 344 -22.11 42.68 41.59
CA ALA A 344 -21.90 44.05 41.04
C ALA A 344 -20.67 44.89 41.56
N LEU A 345 -19.98 45.54 40.59
CA LEU A 345 -19.47 46.95 40.51
C LEU A 345 -18.01 47.42 40.83
N ALA A 346 -17.38 47.99 39.76
CA ALA A 346 -16.60 49.27 39.61
C ALA A 346 -15.15 49.42 40.17
N ALA A 347 -14.18 50.21 39.64
CA ALA A 347 -13.91 50.97 38.39
C ALA A 347 -12.53 51.73 38.51
N CYS A 348 -11.90 52.12 37.36
CA CYS A 348 -10.93 53.22 37.07
C CYS A 348 -9.46 53.15 37.62
N ALA A 349 -8.36 53.61 36.97
CA ALA A 349 -8.13 54.69 35.97
C ALA A 349 -6.73 54.63 35.23
N ASP A 350 -6.60 55.36 34.10
CA ASP A 350 -5.42 55.63 33.23
C ASP A 350 -4.35 56.61 33.83
N PRO A 351 -3.19 56.92 33.15
CA PRO A 351 -3.15 57.97 32.09
C PRO A 351 -2.08 57.89 30.95
N ALA A 352 -2.40 58.64 29.88
CA ALA A 352 -1.72 59.28 28.72
C ALA A 352 -0.16 59.48 28.57
N THR A 353 0.32 59.19 27.33
CA THR A 353 1.26 59.85 26.34
C THR A 353 2.49 60.72 26.75
N PRO A 354 3.62 60.68 25.97
CA PRO A 354 3.80 61.58 24.80
C PRO A 354 4.65 61.03 23.60
N ALA A 355 4.70 61.86 22.54
CA ALA A 355 5.31 61.69 21.21
C ALA A 355 6.85 61.91 21.11
N ASP A 356 7.46 61.38 20.04
CA ASP A 356 8.58 61.92 19.23
C ASP A 356 8.74 60.98 18.01
N GLU A 357 8.33 61.32 16.78
CA GLU A 357 9.02 62.10 15.72
C GLU A 357 10.42 61.65 15.28
N THR A 358 10.52 61.39 13.96
CA THR A 358 11.69 61.42 13.05
C THR A 358 12.61 60.19 13.04
N ASP A 359 13.15 59.69 11.93
CA ASP A 359 13.06 59.90 10.47
C ASP A 359 14.11 58.91 9.90
N THR A 360 13.84 58.20 8.81
CA THR A 360 14.73 58.12 7.63
C THR A 360 14.23 57.11 6.60
N ASN A 361 13.65 57.67 5.54
CA ASN A 361 13.86 57.36 4.13
C ASN A 361 13.73 55.91 3.63
N GLN A 362 12.56 55.67 3.04
CA GLN A 362 12.46 55.09 1.70
C GLN A 362 13.48 55.73 0.74
N ALA A 363 14.25 54.89 0.05
CA ALA A 363 14.87 55.23 -1.22
C ALA A 363 14.54 54.10 -2.19
N ASP A 364 13.68 54.44 -3.14
CA ASP A 364 13.48 53.69 -4.38
C ASP A 364 14.82 53.41 -5.06
N ALA A 365 15.02 52.17 -5.47
CA ALA A 365 15.91 51.82 -6.56
C ALA A 365 15.23 50.75 -7.41
N ASN A 366 14.61 51.24 -8.48
CA ASN A 366 14.31 50.54 -9.72
C ASN A 366 15.20 49.31 -9.96
N VAL A 367 14.56 48.16 -10.14
CA VAL A 367 14.94 47.25 -11.21
C VAL A 367 13.76 47.21 -12.17
N GLU A 368 13.78 48.15 -13.11
CA GLU A 368 13.14 47.96 -14.41
C GLU A 368 13.88 46.80 -15.09
N ALA A 369 13.32 45.60 -15.00
CA ALA A 369 13.65 44.49 -15.89
C ALA A 369 12.47 44.32 -16.85
N GLU A 370 12.64 44.89 -18.05
CA GLU A 370 12.01 44.54 -19.32
C GLU A 370 10.70 43.73 -19.26
N ALA A 371 9.60 44.40 -18.93
CA ALA A 371 8.26 43.98 -19.32
C ALA A 371 8.01 44.36 -20.79
N GLU A 372 8.78 43.76 -21.70
CA GLU A 372 8.46 43.72 -23.14
C GLU A 372 8.56 42.26 -23.60
N GLY A 373 7.44 41.54 -23.54
CA GLY A 373 7.32 40.23 -24.18
C GLY A 373 6.65 39.11 -23.36
N MET A 374 5.67 39.39 -22.49
CA MET A 374 4.74 38.34 -22.04
C MET A 374 3.47 38.45 -22.88
N GLY A 375 3.25 37.45 -23.73
CA GLY A 375 2.01 37.32 -24.49
C GLY A 375 0.81 37.33 -23.54
N GLN A 376 -0.26 38.01 -23.95
CA GLN A 376 -1.56 37.87 -23.29
C GLN A 376 -1.88 36.38 -23.19
N SER A 377 -2.08 35.85 -21.98
CA SER A 377 -2.69 34.53 -21.81
C SER A 377 -4.05 34.55 -22.52
N ALA A 378 -4.38 33.47 -23.23
CA ALA A 378 -5.69 33.33 -23.85
C ALA A 378 -6.77 33.39 -22.75
N SER A 379 -7.87 34.11 -22.99
CA SER A 379 -9.03 34.08 -22.09
C SER A 379 -9.64 32.69 -22.07
N PHE A 380 -10.33 32.32 -20.98
CA PHE A 380 -11.01 31.03 -20.83
C PHE A 380 -11.81 30.63 -22.07
N GLU A 381 -12.59 31.57 -22.64
CA GLU A 381 -13.39 31.38 -23.87
C GLU A 381 -12.56 31.09 -25.13
N ASP A 382 -11.32 31.62 -25.20
CA ASP A 382 -10.42 31.51 -26.35
C ASP A 382 -9.45 30.31 -26.24
N SER A 383 -9.37 29.66 -25.06
CA SER A 383 -8.56 28.45 -24.86
C SER A 383 -9.13 27.27 -25.66
N GLU A 384 -8.29 26.62 -26.46
CA GLU A 384 -8.66 25.48 -27.30
C GLU A 384 -8.72 24.18 -26.48
N LEU A 385 -9.81 23.43 -26.62
CA LEU A 385 -9.95 22.09 -26.05
C LEU A 385 -9.27 21.06 -26.96
N ILE A 386 -8.56 20.10 -26.38
CA ILE A 386 -7.97 18.97 -27.12
C ILE A 386 -9.08 18.07 -27.68
N LEU A 387 -10.09 17.77 -26.85
CA LEU A 387 -11.26 16.99 -27.25
C LEU A 387 -12.54 17.85 -27.14
N PRO A 388 -13.52 17.66 -28.03
CA PRO A 388 -14.78 18.42 -27.97
C PRO A 388 -15.60 18.07 -26.72
N LEU A 389 -16.52 18.96 -26.34
CA LEU A 389 -17.56 18.64 -25.37
C LEU A 389 -18.59 17.68 -25.98
N PRO A 390 -19.28 16.86 -25.16
CA PRO A 390 -20.34 15.99 -25.64
C PRO A 390 -21.52 16.81 -26.19
N GLU A 391 -22.04 16.42 -27.36
CA GLU A 391 -23.10 17.18 -28.06
C GLU A 391 -24.51 16.90 -27.52
N ASN A 392 -24.75 15.73 -26.92
CA ASN A 392 -26.08 15.28 -26.48
C ASN A 392 -25.98 14.47 -25.18
N THR A 393 -25.94 15.15 -24.03
CA THR A 393 -26.15 14.54 -22.72
C THR A 393 -27.58 14.80 -22.21
N SER A 394 -28.01 14.02 -21.23
CA SER A 394 -29.32 14.13 -20.58
C SER A 394 -29.20 14.68 -19.15
N THR A 395 -30.27 15.31 -18.65
CA THR A 395 -30.39 15.61 -17.21
C THR A 395 -30.72 14.36 -16.37
N GLU A 396 -31.10 13.25 -17.02
CA GLU A 396 -31.19 11.94 -16.36
C GLU A 396 -29.79 11.32 -16.30
N ILE A 397 -29.43 10.71 -15.17
CA ILE A 397 -28.15 9.99 -15.03
C ILE A 397 -28.22 8.72 -15.88
N THR A 398 -27.39 8.62 -16.93
CA THR A 398 -27.41 7.48 -17.85
C THR A 398 -26.04 6.84 -18.06
N ALA A 399 -26.03 5.55 -18.41
CA ALA A 399 -24.80 4.84 -18.76
C ALA A 399 -24.11 5.41 -20.01
N GLU A 400 -24.88 6.01 -20.93
CA GLU A 400 -24.35 6.62 -22.16
C GLU A 400 -23.59 7.91 -21.86
N ASP A 401 -24.16 8.77 -20.99
CA ASP A 401 -23.55 10.03 -20.58
C ASP A 401 -22.29 9.78 -19.74
N ILE A 402 -22.39 8.88 -18.74
CA ILE A 402 -21.23 8.41 -17.94
C ILE A 402 -20.13 7.87 -18.86
N GLY A 403 -20.49 6.94 -19.75
CA GLY A 403 -19.53 6.31 -20.65
C GLY A 403 -18.81 7.32 -21.55
N THR A 404 -19.55 8.30 -22.07
CA THR A 404 -18.99 9.36 -22.93
C THR A 404 -18.00 10.25 -22.17
N ARG A 405 -18.34 10.65 -20.94
CA ARG A 405 -17.48 11.47 -20.09
C ARG A 405 -16.20 10.72 -19.68
N VAL A 406 -16.35 9.46 -19.25
CA VAL A 406 -15.19 8.62 -18.89
C VAL A 406 -14.28 8.40 -20.10
N ALA A 407 -14.84 8.02 -21.25
CA ALA A 407 -14.05 7.80 -22.46
C ALA A 407 -13.28 9.05 -22.89
N THR A 408 -13.88 10.24 -22.72
CA THR A 408 -13.22 11.51 -23.06
C THR A 408 -12.09 11.83 -22.10
N LEU A 409 -12.34 11.74 -20.79
CA LEU A 409 -11.33 12.07 -19.78
C LEU A 409 -10.15 11.08 -19.83
N ALA A 410 -10.43 9.79 -20.07
CA ALA A 410 -9.44 8.72 -20.15
C ALA A 410 -8.80 8.54 -21.55
N ASP A 411 -8.96 9.51 -22.45
CA ASP A 411 -8.34 9.44 -23.78
C ASP A 411 -6.85 9.79 -23.73
N ASP A 412 -6.04 9.07 -24.51
CA ASP A 412 -4.60 9.29 -24.71
C ASP A 412 -4.23 10.75 -25.00
N ALA A 413 -5.15 11.51 -25.59
CA ALA A 413 -4.94 12.93 -25.90
C ALA A 413 -4.70 13.80 -24.66
N TYR A 414 -5.15 13.37 -23.48
CA TYR A 414 -4.85 14.01 -22.20
C TYR A 414 -3.61 13.46 -21.50
N GLU A 415 -2.92 12.50 -22.13
CA GLU A 415 -1.61 12.01 -21.69
C GLU A 415 -1.60 11.51 -20.24
N GLY A 416 -2.71 10.90 -19.81
CA GLY A 416 -2.86 10.36 -18.46
C GLY A 416 -3.09 11.39 -17.37
N ARG A 417 -3.48 12.62 -17.75
CA ARG A 417 -3.89 13.70 -16.83
C ARG A 417 -2.88 14.01 -15.73
N GLY A 418 -1.59 13.95 -16.06
CA GLY A 418 -0.52 14.30 -15.12
C GLY A 418 -0.63 15.76 -14.66
N PRO A 419 -0.69 16.05 -13.35
CA PRO A 419 -0.73 17.41 -12.82
C PRO A 419 0.41 18.28 -13.36
N GLY A 420 0.11 19.54 -13.70
CA GLY A 420 1.10 20.48 -14.22
C GLY A 420 1.58 20.22 -15.66
N SER A 421 1.17 19.12 -16.29
CA SER A 421 1.42 18.86 -17.72
C SER A 421 0.44 19.62 -18.62
N GLU A 422 0.87 20.08 -19.78
CA GLU A 422 0.00 20.84 -20.71
C GLU A 422 -1.29 20.08 -21.07
N ALA A 423 -1.17 18.77 -21.34
CA ALA A 423 -2.31 17.91 -21.69
C ALA A 423 -3.21 17.63 -20.48
N GLY A 424 -2.62 17.34 -19.30
CA GLY A 424 -3.41 17.13 -18.09
C GLY A 424 -4.19 18.37 -17.67
N GLU A 425 -3.53 19.52 -17.71
CA GLU A 425 -4.17 20.82 -17.49
C GLU A 425 -5.28 21.11 -18.51
N ASN A 426 -5.20 20.61 -19.74
CA ASN A 426 -6.31 20.71 -20.70
C ASN A 426 -7.52 19.87 -20.29
N SER A 427 -7.34 18.76 -19.58
CA SER A 427 -8.47 17.98 -19.05
C SER A 427 -9.24 18.75 -17.96
N ALA A 428 -8.54 19.48 -17.08
CA ALA A 428 -9.17 20.42 -16.14
C ALA A 428 -9.94 21.55 -16.87
N LEU A 429 -9.40 22.06 -17.99
CA LEU A 429 -10.12 23.01 -18.84
C LEU A 429 -11.38 22.39 -19.46
N TRP A 430 -11.31 21.15 -19.91
CA TRP A 430 -12.47 20.42 -20.43
C TRP A 430 -13.55 20.25 -19.36
N ILE A 431 -13.18 19.89 -18.13
CA ILE A 431 -14.11 19.79 -16.99
C ILE A 431 -14.79 21.14 -16.71
N ALA A 432 -14.03 22.24 -16.68
CA ALA A 432 -14.59 23.58 -16.49
C ALA A 432 -15.59 23.97 -17.60
N ARG A 433 -15.27 23.64 -18.86
CA ARG A 433 -16.15 23.88 -20.01
C ARG A 433 -17.39 23.00 -20.00
N GLU A 434 -17.27 21.79 -19.47
CA GLU A 434 -18.41 20.91 -19.28
C GLU A 434 -19.31 21.41 -18.15
N MET A 435 -18.74 21.86 -17.02
CA MET A 435 -19.49 22.54 -15.95
C MET A 435 -20.25 23.77 -16.47
N GLU A 436 -19.59 24.61 -17.27
CA GLU A 436 -20.22 25.75 -17.95
C GLU A 436 -21.38 25.31 -18.85
N ARG A 437 -21.17 24.26 -19.66
CA ARG A 437 -22.19 23.75 -20.60
C ARG A 437 -23.43 23.24 -19.87
N VAL A 438 -23.26 22.57 -18.74
CA VAL A 438 -24.39 22.02 -17.96
C VAL A 438 -25.08 23.09 -17.10
N GLY A 439 -24.52 24.30 -17.00
CA GLY A 439 -25.19 25.48 -16.44
C GLY A 439 -24.66 25.98 -15.09
N LEU A 440 -23.49 25.52 -14.66
CA LEU A 440 -22.83 26.06 -13.47
C LEU A 440 -22.22 27.45 -13.74
N GLU A 441 -22.01 28.21 -12.69
CA GLU A 441 -21.26 29.47 -12.67
C GLU A 441 -19.82 29.23 -12.16
N PRO A 442 -18.83 30.04 -12.57
CA PRO A 442 -17.46 29.95 -12.07
C PRO A 442 -17.39 30.24 -10.56
N GLY A 443 -16.76 29.34 -9.79
CA GLY A 443 -16.58 29.44 -8.34
C GLY A 443 -15.12 29.49 -7.87
N GLY A 444 -14.18 29.65 -8.80
CA GLY A 444 -12.75 29.72 -8.55
C GLY A 444 -12.26 31.12 -8.21
N GLU A 445 -10.95 31.33 -8.34
CA GLU A 445 -10.29 32.60 -8.03
C GLU A 445 -10.66 33.70 -9.04
N ASP A 446 -10.71 34.95 -8.58
CA ASP A 446 -10.96 36.14 -9.40
C ASP A 446 -12.22 36.06 -10.30
N GLY A 447 -13.22 35.26 -9.90
CA GLY A 447 -14.45 35.03 -10.67
C GLY A 447 -14.28 34.10 -11.87
N GLY A 448 -13.19 33.32 -11.91
CA GLY A 448 -12.91 32.29 -12.91
C GLY A 448 -13.26 30.88 -12.43
N TRP A 449 -12.94 29.88 -13.26
CA TRP A 449 -13.23 28.47 -12.98
C TRP A 449 -12.17 27.75 -12.17
N PHE A 450 -10.98 28.34 -12.05
CA PHE A 450 -9.82 27.65 -11.51
C PHE A 450 -9.39 28.25 -10.18
N GLN A 451 -8.89 27.39 -9.31
CA GLN A 451 -8.06 27.77 -8.18
C GLN A 451 -6.66 27.21 -8.43
N THR A 452 -5.66 28.09 -8.49
CA THR A 452 -4.28 27.68 -8.74
C THR A 452 -3.70 26.99 -7.51
N VAL A 453 -3.15 25.79 -7.72
CA VAL A 453 -2.51 24.98 -6.69
C VAL A 453 -1.01 24.94 -6.98
N GLY A 454 -0.25 25.75 -6.26
CA GLY A 454 1.21 25.74 -6.34
C GLY A 454 1.78 24.50 -5.65
N MET A 455 2.66 23.79 -6.33
CA MET A 455 3.31 22.58 -5.82
C MET A 455 4.84 22.62 -6.01
N VAL A 456 5.51 21.81 -5.22
CA VAL A 456 6.92 21.48 -5.39
C VAL A 456 7.06 20.00 -5.72
N GLU A 457 8.05 19.67 -6.52
CA GLU A 457 8.60 18.33 -6.66
C GLU A 457 9.95 18.30 -5.96
N GLN A 458 10.06 17.49 -4.92
CA GLN A 458 11.26 17.32 -4.13
C GLN A 458 11.89 15.96 -4.46
N THR A 459 13.20 15.91 -4.70
CA THR A 459 13.92 14.64 -4.88
C THR A 459 15.11 14.57 -3.95
N LEU A 460 15.17 13.54 -3.11
CA LEU A 460 16.30 13.29 -2.22
C LEU A 460 17.51 12.72 -2.99
N ASP A 461 18.69 13.28 -2.78
CA ASP A 461 19.96 12.66 -3.19
C ASP A 461 20.38 11.63 -2.14
N GLU A 462 19.95 10.38 -2.34
CA GLU A 462 20.26 9.24 -1.47
C GLU A 462 21.77 8.91 -1.40
N SER A 463 22.61 9.42 -2.33
CA SER A 463 24.04 9.13 -2.33
C SER A 463 24.82 9.91 -1.27
N VAL A 464 24.24 10.99 -0.77
CA VAL A 464 24.82 11.88 0.23
C VAL A 464 23.90 12.13 1.42
N SER A 465 22.62 11.79 1.34
CA SER A 465 21.67 11.90 2.45
C SER A 465 21.68 10.63 3.30
N GLY A 466 21.49 10.78 4.61
CA GLY A 466 21.47 9.63 5.52
C GLY A 466 21.27 10.04 6.97
N MET A 467 21.14 9.03 7.83
CA MET A 467 21.04 9.22 9.27
C MET A 467 21.83 8.14 10.02
N THR A 468 22.35 8.51 11.18
CA THR A 468 23.20 7.69 12.04
C THR A 468 22.70 7.79 13.48
N ILE A 469 22.58 6.65 14.14
CA ILE A 469 22.25 6.56 15.55
C ILE A 469 23.55 6.49 16.36
N ASN A 470 23.70 7.41 17.32
CA ASN A 470 24.81 7.46 18.25
C ASN A 470 24.36 7.05 19.67
N GLY A 471 25.31 6.91 20.59
CA GLY A 471 25.02 6.59 22.00
C GLY A 471 24.75 5.12 22.30
N LEU A 472 24.92 4.23 21.30
CA LEU A 472 24.72 2.79 21.43
C LEU A 472 25.64 2.18 22.49
N SER A 473 25.16 1.13 23.15
CA SER A 473 25.88 0.48 24.25
C SER A 473 27.21 -0.17 23.80
N SER A 474 27.33 -0.45 22.50
CA SER A 474 28.54 -0.93 21.83
C SER A 474 29.67 0.10 21.78
N GLY A 475 29.33 1.40 21.86
CA GLY A 475 30.24 2.54 21.67
C GLY A 475 30.52 2.91 20.21
N GLU A 476 30.05 2.14 19.24
CA GLU A 476 30.17 2.44 17.80
C GLU A 476 28.83 2.95 17.26
N PRO A 477 28.82 3.99 16.41
CA PRO A 477 27.59 4.50 15.80
C PRO A 477 26.99 3.51 14.80
N MET A 478 25.67 3.54 14.64
CA MET A 478 24.93 2.75 13.64
C MET A 478 24.49 3.66 12.50
N GLU A 479 25.15 3.54 11.35
CA GLU A 479 24.68 4.15 10.10
C GLU A 479 23.47 3.36 9.58
N LEU A 480 22.36 4.02 9.32
CA LEU A 480 21.16 3.37 8.79
C LEU A 480 21.22 3.33 7.26
N THR A 481 21.04 2.14 6.69
CA THR A 481 20.96 1.95 5.25
C THR A 481 19.59 2.36 4.75
N LEU A 482 19.50 3.41 3.93
CA LEU A 482 18.22 3.84 3.36
C LEU A 482 17.59 2.72 2.53
N LYS A 483 16.24 2.65 2.54
CA LYS A 483 15.38 1.59 1.96
C LYS A 483 15.48 0.22 2.64
N GLU A 484 16.56 -0.09 3.33
CA GLU A 484 16.74 -1.35 4.06
C GLU A 484 16.36 -1.19 5.54
N ASP A 485 17.01 -0.27 6.23
CA ASP A 485 16.86 -0.02 7.66
C ASP A 485 15.86 1.10 7.94
N ALA A 486 15.87 2.13 7.09
CA ALA A 486 15.07 3.34 7.25
C ALA A 486 14.67 3.98 5.90
N VAL A 487 13.66 4.86 5.92
CA VAL A 487 13.44 5.88 4.89
C VAL A 487 13.63 7.26 5.51
N LEU A 488 14.01 8.25 4.72
CA LEU A 488 14.30 9.61 5.17
C LEU A 488 13.67 10.61 4.21
N TRP A 489 13.00 11.64 4.72
CA TRP A 489 12.48 12.73 3.90
C TRP A 489 12.43 14.04 4.68
N THR A 490 12.16 15.14 3.97
CA THR A 490 11.79 16.42 4.57
C THR A 490 10.66 17.09 3.81
N LYS A 491 9.72 17.68 4.55
CA LYS A 491 8.68 18.56 4.00
C LYS A 491 9.13 20.03 3.96
N ARG A 492 10.40 20.31 4.30
CA ARG A 492 10.99 21.65 4.20
C ARG A 492 11.43 21.93 2.77
N GLN A 493 11.04 23.10 2.28
CA GLN A 493 11.22 23.58 0.90
C GLN A 493 12.09 24.83 0.84
N ASN A 494 12.38 25.45 2.00
CA ASN A 494 13.19 26.66 2.14
C ASN A 494 14.71 26.44 2.01
N GLY A 495 15.13 25.26 1.57
CA GLY A 495 16.53 24.88 1.42
C GLY A 495 16.69 23.55 0.68
N THR A 496 17.90 23.34 0.16
CA THR A 496 18.30 22.10 -0.52
C THR A 496 19.16 21.21 0.35
N GLU A 497 19.58 21.70 1.52
CA GLU A 497 20.41 20.97 2.48
C GLU A 497 19.92 21.23 3.90
N PHE A 498 19.71 20.17 4.66
CA PHE A 498 19.34 20.23 6.08
C PHE A 498 20.22 19.27 6.87
N ALA A 499 20.69 19.71 8.03
CA ALA A 499 21.41 18.87 8.98
C ALA A 499 20.64 18.85 10.30
N PHE A 500 20.72 17.72 10.98
CA PHE A 500 20.24 17.54 12.34
C PHE A 500 21.37 16.84 13.10
N ASP A 501 21.81 17.45 14.20
CA ASP A 501 22.98 17.02 14.95
C ASP A 501 22.56 16.64 16.37
N ASP A 502 22.92 15.42 16.77
CA ASP A 502 22.79 14.87 18.12
C ASP A 502 21.39 15.09 18.74
N SER A 503 20.34 14.88 17.94
CA SER A 503 18.95 15.01 18.38
C SER A 503 18.56 13.83 19.27
N GLU A 504 18.29 14.08 20.55
CA GLU A 504 17.94 13.05 21.55
C GLU A 504 16.67 12.28 21.15
N LEU A 505 16.66 10.96 21.37
CA LEU A 505 15.50 10.12 21.07
C LEU A 505 14.54 10.01 22.26
N VAL A 506 13.24 10.19 22.02
CA VAL A 506 12.17 9.99 23.02
C VAL A 506 11.10 9.09 22.44
N PHE A 507 10.74 8.01 23.14
CA PHE A 507 9.63 7.15 22.75
C PHE A 507 8.31 7.69 23.30
N VAL A 508 7.41 8.12 22.42
CA VAL A 508 6.13 8.76 22.77
C VAL A 508 4.93 7.86 22.49
N GLY A 509 5.10 6.54 22.62
CA GLY A 509 4.00 5.59 22.44
C GLY A 509 3.48 5.62 21.01
N TYR A 510 2.23 6.06 20.82
CA TYR A 510 1.61 6.21 19.51
C TYR A 510 1.68 7.64 18.96
N GLY A 511 2.15 8.61 19.75
CA GLY A 511 2.24 10.02 19.35
C GLY A 511 0.86 10.68 19.19
N VAL A 512 -0.11 10.31 20.03
CA VAL A 512 -1.52 10.73 19.93
C VAL A 512 -1.83 11.88 20.89
N VAL A 513 -2.61 12.85 20.41
CA VAL A 513 -3.24 13.91 21.21
C VAL A 513 -4.72 13.93 20.84
N ALA A 514 -5.53 13.25 21.64
CA ALA A 514 -6.96 13.03 21.39
C ALA A 514 -7.78 13.35 22.65
N PRO A 515 -8.13 14.63 22.89
CA PRO A 515 -8.83 15.07 24.10
C PRO A 515 -10.18 14.37 24.33
N GLU A 516 -10.89 13.98 23.27
CA GLU A 516 -12.15 13.24 23.32
C GLU A 516 -12.00 11.82 23.90
N TYR A 517 -10.77 11.28 23.87
CA TYR A 517 -10.41 10.00 24.50
C TYR A 517 -9.66 10.18 25.83
N ASP A 518 -9.52 11.42 26.35
CA ASP A 518 -8.68 11.74 27.51
C ASP A 518 -7.25 11.21 27.34
N TRP A 519 -6.68 11.39 26.13
CA TRP A 519 -5.39 10.81 25.72
C TRP A 519 -4.41 11.86 25.20
N ASN A 520 -3.21 11.91 25.77
CA ASN A 520 -2.13 12.80 25.31
C ASN A 520 -0.74 12.18 25.57
N ASP A 521 -0.12 11.62 24.54
CA ASP A 521 1.22 11.02 24.60
C ASP A 521 2.35 12.06 24.78
N TYR A 522 2.04 13.34 24.63
CA TYR A 522 2.96 14.47 24.80
C TYR A 522 2.70 15.26 26.09
N GLU A 523 1.81 14.78 26.97
CA GLU A 523 1.47 15.49 28.20
C GLU A 523 2.72 15.77 29.05
N ASP A 524 2.91 17.05 29.42
CA ASP A 524 4.05 17.55 30.17
C ASP A 524 5.45 17.22 29.57
N LEU A 525 5.52 16.88 28.28
CA LEU A 525 6.76 16.53 27.58
C LEU A 525 7.30 17.70 26.73
N ASP A 526 8.56 18.07 26.95
CA ASP A 526 9.30 18.98 26.07
C ASP A 526 10.13 18.19 25.04
N VAL A 527 9.71 18.30 23.78
CA VAL A 527 10.36 17.67 22.62
C VAL A 527 11.09 18.67 21.72
N GLU A 528 11.19 19.95 22.11
CA GLU A 528 11.94 20.93 21.34
C GLU A 528 13.41 20.50 21.23
N GLY A 529 13.92 20.45 20.00
CA GLY A 529 15.29 19.98 19.74
C GLY A 529 15.47 18.45 19.70
N LYS A 530 14.43 17.67 20.00
CA LYS A 530 14.49 16.19 20.09
C LYS A 530 13.84 15.49 18.90
N THR A 531 14.13 14.20 18.75
CA THR A 531 13.47 13.32 17.78
C THR A 531 12.53 12.37 18.50
N VAL A 532 11.26 12.38 18.11
CA VAL A 532 10.26 11.47 18.68
C VAL A 532 10.20 10.17 17.90
N VAL A 533 10.10 9.05 18.63
CA VAL A 533 9.96 7.69 18.10
C VAL A 533 8.56 7.17 18.47
N MET A 534 7.82 6.67 17.48
CA MET A 534 6.39 6.36 17.62
C MET A 534 6.02 5.03 16.96
N LEU A 535 5.02 4.35 17.52
CA LEU A 535 4.36 3.21 16.89
C LEU A 535 3.43 3.66 15.76
N VAL A 536 3.34 2.87 14.70
CA VAL A 536 2.32 3.03 13.65
C VAL A 536 0.94 2.55 14.15
N ASN A 537 -0.14 3.12 13.58
CA ASN A 537 -1.54 2.93 14.01
C ASN A 537 -1.84 3.61 15.35
N ASP A 538 -3.01 3.41 15.95
CA ASP A 538 -3.43 4.00 17.23
C ASP A 538 -3.56 2.93 18.34
N PRO A 539 -3.72 3.33 19.61
CA PRO A 539 -3.85 2.38 20.72
C PRO A 539 -5.00 1.39 20.56
N GLY A 540 -6.10 1.77 19.90
CA GLY A 540 -7.29 0.93 19.70
C GLY A 540 -6.94 -0.36 18.97
N PHE A 541 -6.17 -0.24 17.89
CA PHE A 541 -5.77 -1.38 17.06
C PHE A 541 -5.08 -2.50 17.85
N ALA A 542 -4.24 -2.13 18.83
CA ALA A 542 -3.48 -3.09 19.64
C ALA A 542 -4.26 -3.66 20.83
N ARG A 543 -5.50 -3.22 21.04
CA ARG A 543 -6.40 -3.69 22.10
C ARG A 543 -7.32 -4.80 21.58
N ASP A 544 -7.74 -5.65 22.51
CA ASP A 544 -8.72 -6.72 22.25
C ASP A 544 -10.16 -6.26 22.57
N THR A 545 -10.38 -4.94 22.64
CA THR A 545 -11.63 -4.28 23.05
C THR A 545 -11.94 -3.13 22.12
N ASP A 546 -13.23 -2.85 21.91
CA ASP A 546 -13.71 -1.76 21.06
C ASP A 546 -14.09 -0.51 21.89
N ASP A 547 -13.46 -0.34 23.06
CA ASP A 547 -13.81 0.69 24.06
C ASP A 547 -13.08 2.02 23.87
N LEU A 548 -12.01 2.04 23.05
CA LEU A 548 -11.19 3.21 22.76
C LEU A 548 -10.79 3.20 21.29
N PHE A 549 -10.67 4.40 20.68
CA PHE A 549 -10.22 4.59 19.29
C PHE A 549 -10.91 3.66 18.28
N ASN A 550 -12.23 3.46 18.41
CA ASN A 550 -13.02 2.60 17.51
C ASN A 550 -12.51 1.14 17.38
N GLY A 551 -11.81 0.64 18.39
CA GLY A 551 -11.28 -0.74 18.40
C GLY A 551 -10.26 -0.97 17.30
N LYS A 552 -10.54 -1.90 16.39
CA LYS A 552 -9.62 -2.20 15.27
C LYS A 552 -9.71 -1.21 14.11
N ALA A 553 -10.78 -0.44 14.01
CA ALA A 553 -10.91 0.56 12.97
C ALA A 553 -9.90 1.68 13.23
N MET A 554 -9.07 2.00 12.24
CA MET A 554 -8.09 3.06 12.39
C MET A 554 -8.82 4.40 12.60
N THR A 555 -8.35 5.20 13.53
CA THR A 555 -8.72 6.61 13.70
C THR A 555 -7.71 7.53 12.99
N TYR A 556 -7.98 8.83 12.89
CA TYR A 556 -7.06 9.77 12.28
C TYR A 556 -5.70 9.75 12.99
N TYR A 557 -5.72 9.55 14.30
CA TYR A 557 -4.56 9.39 15.17
C TYR A 557 -3.66 8.21 14.79
N GLY A 558 -4.21 7.18 14.14
CA GLY A 558 -3.47 6.03 13.65
C GLY A 558 -2.69 6.30 12.37
N ARG A 559 -3.07 7.32 11.60
CA ARG A 559 -2.45 7.66 10.31
C ARG A 559 -1.04 8.21 10.52
N TRP A 560 -0.07 7.69 9.79
CA TRP A 560 1.33 8.11 9.94
C TRP A 560 1.58 9.59 9.64
N THR A 561 0.82 10.23 8.72
CA THR A 561 0.99 11.69 8.54
C THR A 561 0.51 12.48 9.74
N TYR A 562 -0.54 12.02 10.44
CA TYR A 562 -0.97 12.66 11.67
C TYR A 562 0.20 12.67 12.65
N LYS A 563 0.92 11.55 12.78
CA LYS A 563 2.08 11.43 13.67
C LYS A 563 3.18 12.43 13.32
N PHE A 564 3.48 12.61 12.03
CA PHE A 564 4.46 13.61 11.59
C PHE A 564 3.95 15.05 11.78
N GLU A 565 2.68 15.31 11.48
CA GLU A 565 2.04 16.61 11.74
C GLU A 565 2.05 16.96 13.23
N GLU A 566 1.71 16.01 14.09
CA GLU A 566 1.63 16.21 15.52
C GLU A 566 3.01 16.40 16.13
N ALA A 567 3.99 15.56 15.77
CA ALA A 567 5.38 15.77 16.18
C ALA A 567 5.89 17.18 15.81
N ALA A 568 5.50 17.69 14.64
CA ALA A 568 5.83 19.04 14.23
C ALA A 568 5.09 20.12 15.05
N ARG A 569 3.79 19.93 15.36
CA ARG A 569 3.02 20.83 16.25
C ARG A 569 3.63 20.90 17.65
N GLN A 570 4.20 19.80 18.14
CA GLN A 570 4.86 19.70 19.43
C GLN A 570 6.30 20.27 19.43
N GLY A 571 6.84 20.64 18.27
CA GLY A 571 8.15 21.28 18.13
C GLY A 571 9.34 20.33 18.00
N ALA A 572 9.11 19.05 17.68
CA ALA A 572 10.19 18.07 17.50
C ALA A 572 11.12 18.44 16.32
N THR A 573 12.43 18.18 16.49
CA THR A 573 13.42 18.27 15.40
C THR A 573 13.13 17.22 14.32
N GLY A 574 12.75 16.01 14.72
CA GLY A 574 12.55 14.87 13.85
C GLY A 574 11.45 13.95 14.36
N ALA A 575 10.91 13.12 13.47
CA ALA A 575 9.90 12.14 13.81
C ALA A 575 10.19 10.81 13.10
N ILE A 576 10.20 9.73 13.87
CA ILE A 576 10.47 8.37 13.42
C ILE A 576 9.26 7.49 13.74
N VAL A 577 8.67 6.90 12.71
CA VAL A 577 7.61 5.89 12.84
C VAL A 577 8.22 4.48 12.74
N ILE A 578 7.86 3.60 13.67
CA ILE A 578 8.27 2.20 13.67
C ILE A 578 7.34 1.40 12.75
N HIS A 579 7.90 0.76 11.72
CA HIS A 579 7.13 -0.10 10.83
C HIS A 579 6.82 -1.45 11.47
N GLU A 580 5.54 -1.80 11.47
CA GLU A 580 5.07 -3.16 11.63
C GLU A 580 4.03 -3.46 10.54
N THR A 581 4.09 -4.65 9.93
CA THR A 581 3.25 -4.97 8.77
C THR A 581 1.76 -5.00 9.11
N GLU A 582 1.39 -5.54 10.28
CA GLU A 582 -0.02 -5.69 10.65
C GLU A 582 -0.68 -4.33 10.96
N PRO A 583 -0.12 -3.47 11.85
CA PRO A 583 -0.73 -2.17 12.13
C PRO A 583 -0.55 -1.17 10.99
N ALA A 584 0.48 -1.29 10.13
CA ALA A 584 0.58 -0.48 8.91
C ALA A 584 -0.37 -0.93 7.80
N SER A 585 -0.90 -2.16 7.84
CA SER A 585 -1.69 -2.84 6.79
C SER A 585 -0.95 -3.16 5.47
N TYR A 586 0.32 -2.77 5.36
CA TYR A 586 1.19 -3.04 4.21
C TYR A 586 2.62 -3.37 4.64
N PRO A 587 3.35 -4.18 3.83
CA PRO A 587 4.70 -4.59 4.16
C PRO A 587 5.71 -3.45 3.91
N TRP A 588 6.94 -3.58 4.44
CA TRP A 588 7.99 -2.57 4.34
C TRP A 588 8.32 -2.17 2.89
N GLU A 589 8.13 -3.09 1.93
CA GLU A 589 8.32 -2.81 0.51
C GLU A 589 7.44 -1.66 0.00
N VAL A 590 6.27 -1.42 0.59
CA VAL A 590 5.44 -0.26 0.24
C VAL A 590 6.10 1.02 0.74
N VAL A 591 6.50 1.07 2.02
CA VAL A 591 7.16 2.24 2.63
C VAL A 591 8.42 2.63 1.84
N ARG A 592 9.34 1.68 1.60
CA ARG A 592 10.61 1.97 0.92
C ARG A 592 10.45 2.42 -0.54
N ASN A 593 9.37 1.99 -1.22
CA ASN A 593 9.14 2.35 -2.62
C ASN A 593 8.40 3.70 -2.71
N SER A 594 7.41 3.92 -1.83
CA SER A 594 6.62 5.16 -1.80
C SER A 594 7.43 6.38 -1.35
N TRP A 595 8.56 6.18 -0.68
CA TRP A 595 9.47 7.23 -0.22
C TRP A 595 10.73 7.37 -1.08
N SER A 596 10.69 6.87 -2.33
CA SER A 596 11.80 6.92 -3.27
C SER A 596 11.43 7.72 -4.52
N GLY A 597 12.42 8.37 -5.13
CA GLY A 597 12.22 9.22 -6.29
C GLY A 597 11.67 10.61 -5.94
N ALA A 598 11.11 11.26 -6.95
CA ALA A 598 10.47 12.57 -6.83
C ALA A 598 9.16 12.47 -6.02
N GLN A 599 8.90 13.45 -5.15
CA GLN A 599 7.70 13.55 -4.34
C GLN A 599 7.09 14.94 -4.51
N ALA A 600 5.79 14.98 -4.75
CA ALA A 600 5.04 16.23 -4.77
C ALA A 600 4.65 16.67 -3.33
N ASP A 601 4.63 17.98 -3.10
CA ASP A 601 4.01 18.61 -1.93
C ASP A 601 3.45 19.98 -2.32
N LEU A 602 2.52 20.53 -1.53
CA LEU A 602 2.06 21.90 -1.72
C LEU A 602 3.19 22.90 -1.46
N VAL A 603 3.24 24.00 -2.22
CA VAL A 603 4.07 25.15 -1.85
C VAL A 603 3.57 25.70 -0.52
N ARG A 604 4.45 25.71 0.49
CA ARG A 604 4.12 26.20 1.83
C ARG A 604 4.57 27.65 1.98
N GLY A 605 3.70 28.50 2.54
CA GLY A 605 4.00 29.93 2.71
C GLY A 605 5.22 30.22 3.61
N ASP A 606 5.52 29.34 4.56
CA ASP A 606 6.72 29.39 5.42
C ASP A 606 7.88 28.51 4.90
N GLY A 607 7.74 27.96 3.68
CA GLY A 607 8.67 27.00 3.10
C GLY A 607 8.80 25.70 3.89
N GLY A 608 7.77 25.31 4.65
CA GLY A 608 7.74 24.10 5.48
C GLY A 608 8.47 24.23 6.81
N ALA A 609 8.83 25.44 7.25
CA ALA A 609 9.51 25.66 8.52
C ALA A 609 8.73 25.12 9.73
N SER A 610 7.40 25.08 9.65
CA SER A 610 6.49 24.48 10.64
C SER A 610 6.54 22.95 10.69
N ARG A 611 7.26 22.28 9.78
CA ARG A 611 7.48 20.83 9.78
C ARG A 611 8.75 20.47 10.54
N THR A 612 8.84 19.22 10.98
CA THR A 612 10.09 18.65 11.47
C THR A 612 11.18 18.78 10.41
N THR A 613 12.44 18.83 10.83
CA THR A 613 13.58 18.87 9.90
C THR A 613 13.62 17.62 9.03
N PHE A 614 13.31 16.47 9.62
CA PHE A 614 13.17 15.21 8.92
C PHE A 614 11.98 14.38 9.41
N GLU A 615 11.47 13.56 8.50
CA GLU A 615 10.46 12.53 8.73
C GLU A 615 11.04 11.20 8.28
N SER A 616 10.81 10.14 9.06
CA SER A 616 11.41 8.84 8.81
C SER A 616 10.51 7.70 9.24
N TRP A 617 10.66 6.57 8.56
CA TRP A 617 10.28 5.27 9.12
C TRP A 617 11.53 4.44 9.33
N ILE A 618 11.50 3.58 10.35
CA ILE A 618 12.51 2.54 10.58
C ILE A 618 11.87 1.16 10.60
N THR A 619 12.65 0.14 10.26
CA THR A 619 12.20 -1.25 10.43
C THR A 619 12.09 -1.63 11.91
N ARG A 620 11.26 -2.64 12.18
CA ARG A 620 11.15 -3.24 13.52
C ARG A 620 12.49 -3.73 14.08
N ASP A 621 13.36 -4.31 13.26
CA ASP A 621 14.68 -4.82 13.69
C ASP A 621 15.57 -3.68 14.22
N VAL A 622 15.53 -2.51 13.57
CA VAL A 622 16.21 -1.29 14.06
C VAL A 622 15.59 -0.86 15.38
N ALA A 623 14.26 -0.75 15.45
CA ALA A 623 13.56 -0.35 16.68
C ALA A 623 13.90 -1.26 17.87
N GLU A 624 13.86 -2.59 17.71
CA GLU A 624 14.23 -3.54 18.78
C GLU A 624 15.67 -3.31 19.28
N THR A 625 16.59 -2.94 18.38
CA THR A 625 17.97 -2.61 18.74
C THR A 625 18.02 -1.30 19.55
N LEU A 626 17.31 -0.26 19.12
CA LEU A 626 17.25 1.02 19.82
C LEU A 626 16.68 0.86 21.23
N PHE A 627 15.58 0.14 21.39
CA PHE A 627 14.97 -0.08 22.71
C PHE A 627 15.91 -0.87 23.62
N THR A 628 16.54 -1.93 23.09
CA THR A 628 17.49 -2.73 23.87
C THR A 628 18.66 -1.88 24.37
N ASP A 629 19.22 -1.01 23.52
CA ASP A 629 20.34 -0.14 23.90
C ASP A 629 19.94 1.00 24.85
N ALA A 630 18.68 1.46 24.78
CA ALA A 630 18.08 2.34 25.78
C ALA A 630 17.80 1.64 27.13
N GLY A 631 18.02 0.33 27.23
CA GLY A 631 17.69 -0.46 28.42
C GLY A 631 16.19 -0.75 28.58
N LEU A 632 15.43 -0.67 27.49
CA LEU A 632 14.00 -0.91 27.39
C LEU A 632 13.73 -2.25 26.67
N ASP A 633 12.55 -2.81 26.87
CA ASP A 633 12.05 -3.94 26.08
C ASP A 633 10.96 -3.45 25.14
N PHE A 634 11.12 -3.69 23.83
CA PHE A 634 10.20 -3.18 22.81
C PHE A 634 8.76 -3.70 22.99
N GLU A 635 8.59 -4.97 23.34
CA GLU A 635 7.26 -5.57 23.51
C GLU A 635 6.60 -5.11 24.81
N GLU A 636 7.36 -4.94 25.89
CA GLU A 636 6.86 -4.33 27.14
C GLU A 636 6.43 -2.87 26.91
N MET A 637 7.22 -2.09 26.18
CA MET A 637 6.88 -0.70 25.87
C MET A 637 5.67 -0.59 24.95
N LYS A 638 5.57 -1.43 23.91
CA LYS A 638 4.38 -1.51 23.06
C LYS A 638 3.14 -1.93 23.84
N SER A 639 3.28 -2.88 24.77
CA SER A 639 2.18 -3.30 25.63
C SER A 639 1.76 -2.23 26.63
N ALA A 640 2.68 -1.35 27.06
CA ALA A 640 2.36 -0.23 27.93
C ALA A 640 1.69 0.93 27.16
N ALA A 641 2.19 1.23 25.96
CA ALA A 641 1.74 2.34 25.11
C ALA A 641 0.27 2.24 24.67
N LYS A 642 -0.35 1.06 24.73
CA LYS A 642 -1.77 0.86 24.37
C LYS A 642 -2.75 1.00 25.55
N GLU A 643 -2.24 1.27 26.75
CA GLU A 643 -3.06 1.42 27.96
C GLU A 643 -3.15 2.90 28.38
N PRO A 644 -4.32 3.37 28.85
CA PRO A 644 -4.46 4.74 29.36
C PRO A 644 -3.46 5.07 30.46
N GLY A 645 -2.89 6.27 30.40
CA GLY A 645 -1.88 6.75 31.35
C GLY A 645 -0.46 6.27 31.06
N PHE A 646 -0.17 5.82 29.84
CA PHE A 646 1.20 5.69 29.37
C PHE A 646 1.89 7.06 29.39
N GLU A 647 3.14 7.09 29.86
CA GLU A 647 3.98 8.29 29.86
C GLU A 647 5.14 8.07 28.88
N ALA A 648 5.50 9.11 28.12
CA ALA A 648 6.64 9.06 27.21
C ALA A 648 7.94 8.68 27.93
N VAL A 649 8.81 7.94 27.23
CA VAL A 649 10.02 7.34 27.79
C VAL A 649 11.26 7.90 27.10
N ASP A 650 12.15 8.48 27.91
CA ASP A 650 13.48 8.89 27.49
C ASP A 650 14.30 7.67 27.04
N MET A 651 14.91 7.72 25.85
CA MET A 651 15.69 6.60 25.31
C MET A 651 17.19 6.67 25.69
N GLY A 652 17.52 7.37 26.77
CA GLY A 652 18.86 7.43 27.34
C GLY A 652 19.81 8.28 26.51
N ASP A 653 21.04 7.79 26.35
CA ASP A 653 22.11 8.51 25.63
C ASP A 653 21.96 8.44 24.10
N LEU A 654 20.87 7.85 23.59
CA LEU A 654 20.65 7.69 22.15
C LEU A 654 20.30 9.02 21.49
N THR A 655 21.05 9.34 20.43
CA THR A 655 20.80 10.52 19.60
C THR A 655 20.85 10.14 18.13
N VAL A 656 20.19 10.92 17.28
CA VAL A 656 20.27 10.78 15.83
C VAL A 656 20.92 12.02 15.19
N THR A 657 21.87 11.75 14.30
CA THR A 657 22.58 12.75 13.51
C THR A 657 22.47 12.40 12.04
N GLY A 658 22.34 13.39 11.16
CA GLY A 658 22.24 13.13 9.73
C GLY A 658 22.06 14.37 8.90
N ASN A 659 21.93 14.15 7.60
CA ASN A 659 21.75 15.21 6.63
C ASN A 659 20.82 14.78 5.50
N ILE A 660 20.13 15.77 4.94
CA ILE A 660 19.25 15.66 3.79
C ILE A 660 19.78 16.62 2.74
N VAL A 661 20.01 16.10 1.54
CA VAL A 661 20.30 16.88 0.34
C VAL A 661 19.21 16.58 -0.68
N GLN A 662 18.60 17.62 -1.24
CA GLN A 662 17.48 17.47 -2.16
C GLN A 662 17.49 18.50 -3.29
N THR A 663 16.78 18.19 -4.38
CA THR A 663 16.30 19.19 -5.35
C THR A 663 14.88 19.59 -5.00
N VAL A 664 14.49 20.81 -5.36
CA VAL A 664 13.13 21.35 -5.18
C VAL A 664 12.77 22.10 -6.45
N ASP A 665 11.84 21.57 -7.22
CA ASP A 665 11.35 22.16 -8.46
C ASP A 665 9.90 22.62 -8.27
N THR A 666 9.58 23.86 -8.63
CA THR A 666 8.22 24.41 -8.47
C THR A 666 7.41 24.26 -9.75
N MET A 667 6.15 23.87 -9.63
CA MET A 667 5.18 23.86 -10.72
C MET A 667 3.78 24.21 -10.19
N ASP A 668 2.85 24.46 -11.10
CA ASP A 668 1.46 24.77 -10.75
C ASP A 668 0.52 23.76 -11.39
N SER A 669 -0.54 23.41 -10.68
CA SER A 669 -1.74 22.75 -11.23
C SER A 669 -2.99 23.52 -10.78
N ARG A 670 -4.19 22.96 -10.96
CA ARG A 670 -5.43 23.66 -10.59
C ARG A 670 -6.57 22.75 -10.18
N ASN A 671 -7.29 23.21 -9.16
CA ASN A 671 -8.65 22.75 -8.91
C ASN A 671 -9.60 23.45 -9.88
N VAL A 672 -10.70 22.78 -10.26
CA VAL A 672 -11.82 23.35 -11.01
C VAL A 672 -12.99 23.52 -10.06
N VAL A 673 -13.56 24.72 -9.99
CA VAL A 673 -14.63 25.06 -9.05
C VAL A 673 -15.81 25.66 -9.80
N GLY A 674 -16.95 24.98 -9.70
CA GLY A 674 -18.23 25.42 -10.24
C GLY A 674 -19.29 25.56 -9.14
N VAL A 675 -20.19 26.51 -9.30
CA VAL A 675 -21.29 26.79 -8.36
C VAL A 675 -22.62 26.74 -9.09
N LEU A 676 -23.59 26.03 -8.53
CA LEU A 676 -25.00 26.14 -8.90
C LEU A 676 -25.69 27.04 -7.85
N PRO A 677 -26.07 28.29 -8.18
CA PRO A 677 -26.60 29.22 -7.18
C PRO A 677 -27.96 28.82 -6.61
N GLY A 678 -28.09 28.84 -5.28
CA GLY A 678 -29.35 28.64 -4.57
C GLY A 678 -30.31 29.83 -4.68
N THR A 679 -31.60 29.58 -4.56
CA THR A 679 -32.66 30.59 -4.70
C THR A 679 -33.08 31.23 -3.38
N GLU A 680 -32.97 30.52 -2.25
CA GLU A 680 -33.43 30.99 -0.94
C GLU A 680 -32.28 31.23 0.03
N ARG A 681 -31.29 30.33 0.03
CA ARG A 681 -30.09 30.34 0.88
C ARG A 681 -28.84 30.17 0.00
N PRO A 682 -28.55 31.14 -0.88
CA PRO A 682 -27.42 31.05 -1.82
C PRO A 682 -26.05 30.99 -1.12
N ASP A 683 -25.98 31.37 0.16
CA ASP A 683 -24.78 31.31 0.99
C ASP A 683 -24.64 30.01 1.80
N GLU A 684 -25.53 29.02 1.61
CA GLU A 684 -25.36 27.66 2.14
C GLU A 684 -25.04 26.70 0.99
N TYR A 685 -24.00 25.87 1.14
CA TYR A 685 -23.47 25.04 0.07
C TYR A 685 -23.55 23.55 0.39
N VAL A 686 -23.95 22.73 -0.59
CA VAL A 686 -23.71 21.29 -0.59
C VAL A 686 -22.52 20.99 -1.50
N LEU A 687 -21.47 20.40 -0.95
CA LEU A 687 -20.22 20.12 -1.66
C LEU A 687 -20.29 18.78 -2.39
N PHE A 688 -19.88 18.76 -3.65
CA PHE A 688 -19.58 17.56 -4.43
C PHE A 688 -18.14 17.65 -4.89
N THR A 689 -17.36 16.62 -4.65
CA THR A 689 -15.93 16.62 -4.99
C THR A 689 -15.48 15.30 -5.57
N ALA A 690 -14.56 15.38 -6.52
CA ALA A 690 -13.84 14.27 -7.13
C ALA A 690 -12.49 14.77 -7.63
N HIS A 691 -11.45 13.95 -7.63
CA HIS A 691 -10.21 14.33 -8.30
C HIS A 691 -10.29 14.11 -9.82
N TRP A 692 -9.53 14.90 -10.57
CA TRP A 692 -9.45 14.81 -12.03
C TRP A 692 -8.11 14.26 -12.54
N ASP A 693 -7.04 14.39 -11.76
CA ASP A 693 -5.69 14.04 -12.17
C ASP A 693 -5.42 12.54 -12.11
N HIS A 694 -4.50 12.05 -12.93
CA HIS A 694 -3.92 10.72 -12.75
C HIS A 694 -2.39 10.79 -12.92
N LEU A 695 -1.72 9.65 -13.09
CA LEU A 695 -0.26 9.54 -13.02
C LEU A 695 0.51 10.09 -14.24
N GLY A 696 -0.18 10.54 -15.30
CA GLY A 696 0.46 11.07 -16.51
C GLY A 696 1.10 10.01 -17.40
N LYS A 697 2.31 10.29 -17.90
CA LYS A 697 3.10 9.40 -18.76
C LYS A 697 4.33 8.87 -18.04
N LYS A 698 4.79 7.66 -18.40
CA LYS A 698 6.11 7.18 -17.99
C LYS A 698 7.19 8.11 -18.55
N THR A 699 8.06 8.62 -17.68
CA THR A 699 9.16 9.52 -18.02
C THR A 699 10.47 8.78 -18.38
N GLU A 700 10.54 7.46 -18.18
CA GLU A 700 11.73 6.65 -18.49
C GLU A 700 11.61 5.90 -19.85
N GLU A 701 12.64 6.00 -20.69
CA GLU A 701 12.77 5.22 -21.94
C GLU A 701 12.73 3.71 -21.66
N ARG A 702 11.87 2.97 -22.40
CA ARG A 702 11.77 1.51 -22.29
C ARG A 702 13.10 0.79 -22.54
N THR A 703 13.49 -0.02 -21.57
CA THR A 703 14.28 -1.25 -21.81
C THR A 703 13.37 -2.48 -21.67
N GLY A 704 12.76 -2.94 -22.77
CA GLY A 704 11.92 -4.16 -22.80
C GLY A 704 11.74 -4.73 -24.22
N ALA A 705 11.57 -6.05 -24.36
CA ALA A 705 11.51 -6.73 -25.66
C ALA A 705 10.13 -6.67 -26.36
N PRO A 706 10.07 -6.73 -27.71
CA PRO A 706 8.88 -6.40 -28.53
C PRO A 706 7.70 -7.40 -28.48
N THR A 707 7.69 -8.36 -27.56
CA THR A 707 6.67 -9.43 -27.52
C THR A 707 5.67 -9.31 -26.36
N GLU A 708 5.79 -8.27 -25.51
CA GLU A 708 4.79 -7.88 -24.51
C GLU A 708 3.78 -6.88 -25.09
N ASP A 709 3.05 -7.29 -26.12
CA ASP A 709 2.03 -6.47 -26.80
C ASP A 709 0.84 -6.09 -25.90
N PHE A 710 0.83 -6.51 -24.62
CA PHE A 710 -0.21 -6.15 -23.64
C PHE A 710 0.15 -4.94 -22.77
N TYR A 711 1.43 -4.58 -22.65
CA TYR A 711 1.88 -3.39 -21.92
C TYR A 711 2.51 -2.39 -22.89
N GLN A 712 1.95 -2.18 -24.08
CA GLN A 712 2.55 -1.24 -25.05
C GLN A 712 2.30 0.23 -24.74
N ASP A 713 1.31 0.50 -23.89
CA ASP A 713 1.01 1.85 -23.48
C ASP A 713 1.96 2.35 -22.38
N ASP A 714 2.34 3.61 -22.51
CA ASP A 714 3.15 4.37 -21.57
C ASP A 714 2.36 5.53 -20.94
N ILE A 715 1.06 5.61 -21.23
CA ILE A 715 0.10 6.57 -20.66
C ILE A 715 -0.68 5.87 -19.55
N PHE A 716 -0.78 6.49 -18.38
CA PHE A 716 -1.67 6.04 -17.32
C PHE A 716 -3.00 6.77 -17.51
N ASN A 717 -3.93 6.21 -18.28
CA ASN A 717 -5.18 6.90 -18.62
C ASN A 717 -6.18 6.98 -17.47
N GLY A 718 -6.13 6.09 -16.48
CA GLY A 718 -6.95 6.20 -15.28
C GLY A 718 -8.45 6.25 -15.57
N ALA A 719 -8.96 5.28 -16.32
CA ALA A 719 -10.37 5.24 -16.70
C ALA A 719 -11.31 4.97 -15.52
N VAL A 720 -10.96 4.01 -14.66
CA VAL A 720 -11.67 3.79 -13.39
C VAL A 720 -11.16 4.80 -12.38
N ASP A 721 -9.88 4.72 -12.04
CA ASP A 721 -9.20 5.63 -11.13
C ASP A 721 -8.51 6.70 -11.97
N ASN A 722 -9.21 7.78 -12.34
CA ASN A 722 -10.36 8.36 -11.64
C ASN A 722 -11.44 8.94 -12.55
N ALA A 723 -11.38 8.73 -13.86
CA ALA A 723 -12.29 9.35 -14.80
C ALA A 723 -13.77 9.02 -14.49
N THR A 724 -14.05 7.87 -13.86
CA THR A 724 -15.40 7.53 -13.37
C THR A 724 -15.92 8.46 -12.28
N GLY A 725 -15.10 8.86 -11.31
CA GLY A 725 -15.48 9.80 -10.25
C GLY A 725 -15.71 11.21 -10.78
N SER A 726 -14.82 11.69 -11.65
CA SER A 726 -15.00 12.96 -12.36
C SER A 726 -16.25 12.96 -13.25
N ALA A 727 -16.56 11.84 -13.93
CA ALA A 727 -17.80 11.72 -14.69
C ALA A 727 -19.03 11.75 -13.78
N ALA A 728 -19.01 11.06 -12.63
CA ALA A 728 -20.09 11.09 -11.64
C ALA A 728 -20.35 12.52 -11.13
N LEU A 729 -19.31 13.28 -10.83
CA LEU A 729 -19.43 14.69 -10.45
C LEU A 729 -20.19 15.52 -11.49
N LEU A 730 -19.88 15.33 -12.78
CA LEU A 730 -20.50 16.04 -13.90
C LEU A 730 -21.93 15.58 -14.19
N GLU A 731 -22.25 14.30 -14.02
CA GLU A 731 -23.63 13.77 -14.09
C GLU A 731 -24.52 14.40 -13.02
N ILE A 732 -24.03 14.45 -11.77
CA ILE A 732 -24.75 15.05 -10.64
C ILE A 732 -24.96 16.55 -10.91
N ALA A 733 -23.93 17.24 -11.41
CA ALA A 733 -24.03 18.66 -11.76
C ALA A 733 -25.12 18.92 -12.81
N GLU A 734 -25.16 18.12 -13.88
CA GLU A 734 -26.17 18.26 -14.93
C GLU A 734 -27.58 17.93 -14.44
N ALA A 735 -27.72 16.88 -13.61
CA ALA A 735 -29.00 16.51 -13.03
C ALA A 735 -29.53 17.60 -12.07
N MET A 736 -28.67 18.19 -11.23
CA MET A 736 -29.05 19.27 -10.32
C MET A 736 -29.39 20.57 -11.06
N ALA A 737 -28.67 20.90 -12.13
CA ALA A 737 -28.93 22.11 -12.91
C ALA A 737 -30.29 22.10 -13.63
N ALA A 738 -31.00 20.96 -13.65
CA ALA A 738 -32.32 20.84 -14.27
C ALA A 738 -33.42 21.58 -13.50
N GLU A 739 -33.23 21.86 -12.21
CA GLU A 739 -34.22 22.51 -11.34
C GLU A 739 -33.59 23.61 -10.47
N GLU A 740 -34.43 24.47 -9.88
CA GLU A 740 -33.99 25.46 -8.90
C GLU A 740 -33.97 24.83 -7.50
N HIS A 741 -32.91 25.09 -6.73
CA HIS A 741 -32.76 24.59 -5.36
C HIS A 741 -32.72 25.73 -4.33
N PRO A 742 -33.14 25.52 -3.06
CA PRO A 742 -33.02 26.52 -2.00
C PRO A 742 -31.55 26.88 -1.70
N ARG A 743 -30.68 25.88 -1.54
CA ARG A 743 -29.24 26.03 -1.26
C ARG A 743 -28.42 25.98 -2.55
N SER A 744 -27.17 26.45 -2.48
CA SER A 744 -26.21 26.36 -3.58
C SER A 744 -25.57 24.97 -3.64
N GLY A 745 -25.29 24.49 -4.86
CA GLY A 745 -24.40 23.35 -5.10
C GLY A 745 -22.97 23.86 -5.34
N LEU A 746 -21.97 23.24 -4.72
CA LEU A 746 -20.55 23.54 -4.91
C LEU A 746 -19.87 22.30 -5.48
N PHE A 747 -19.36 22.40 -6.71
CA PHE A 747 -18.74 21.29 -7.42
C PHE A 747 -17.25 21.56 -7.58
N VAL A 748 -16.42 20.74 -6.95
CA VAL A 748 -14.96 20.92 -6.90
C VAL A 748 -14.29 19.70 -7.51
N ALA A 749 -13.72 19.85 -8.71
CA ALA A 749 -12.83 18.85 -9.27
C ALA A 749 -11.39 19.17 -8.84
N VAL A 750 -10.83 18.37 -7.93
CA VAL A 750 -9.52 18.66 -7.34
C VAL A 750 -8.37 18.01 -8.12
N THR A 751 -7.18 18.59 -8.01
CA THR A 751 -5.93 18.05 -8.59
C THR A 751 -5.05 17.42 -7.52
N LEU A 752 -3.95 16.76 -7.93
CA LEU A 752 -2.89 16.24 -7.07
C LEU A 752 -3.37 15.30 -5.96
N GLU A 753 -4.46 14.56 -6.20
CA GLU A 753 -4.93 13.54 -5.25
C GLU A 753 -3.90 12.40 -5.20
N GLU A 754 -3.44 11.96 -6.37
CA GLU A 754 -2.47 10.86 -6.56
C GLU A 754 -1.12 11.16 -5.91
N SER A 755 -0.87 12.45 -5.71
CA SER A 755 0.32 13.03 -5.07
C SER A 755 0.15 13.21 -3.56
N GLY A 756 -0.95 12.73 -2.98
CA GLY A 756 -1.23 12.77 -1.55
C GLY A 756 -2.30 13.78 -1.13
N LEU A 757 -3.41 13.87 -1.87
CA LEU A 757 -4.60 14.68 -1.55
C LEU A 757 -4.34 16.20 -1.57
N LEU A 758 -3.38 16.66 -2.38
CA LEU A 758 -2.83 18.00 -2.23
C LEU A 758 -3.82 19.09 -2.71
N GLY A 759 -4.57 18.88 -3.80
CA GLY A 759 -5.53 19.86 -4.29
C GLY A 759 -6.71 20.07 -3.34
N SER A 760 -7.26 19.00 -2.76
CA SER A 760 -8.31 19.12 -1.74
C SER A 760 -7.78 19.72 -0.45
N ALA A 761 -6.55 19.38 -0.03
CA ALA A 761 -5.91 20.00 1.13
C ALA A 761 -5.72 21.50 0.91
N TYR A 762 -5.28 21.92 -0.27
CA TYR A 762 -5.14 23.33 -0.63
C TYR A 762 -6.48 24.06 -0.60
N TYR A 763 -7.53 23.46 -1.18
CA TYR A 763 -8.87 24.04 -1.14
C TYR A 763 -9.37 24.18 0.30
N ALA A 764 -9.25 23.15 1.12
CA ALA A 764 -9.71 23.19 2.51
C ALA A 764 -8.95 24.23 3.38
N ASP A 765 -7.69 24.52 3.06
CA ASP A 765 -6.91 25.58 3.70
C ASP A 765 -7.17 26.97 3.11
N ASN A 766 -7.56 27.05 1.84
CA ASN A 766 -7.79 28.31 1.11
C ASN A 766 -9.14 28.25 0.36
N PRO A 767 -10.27 28.12 1.08
CA PRO A 767 -11.53 27.76 0.43
C PRO A 767 -12.11 28.95 -0.32
N THR A 768 -12.67 28.72 -1.51
CA THR A 768 -13.29 29.80 -2.30
C THR A 768 -14.64 30.24 -1.73
N VAL A 769 -15.24 29.42 -0.87
CA VAL A 769 -16.38 29.76 -0.01
C VAL A 769 -16.06 29.39 1.45
N PRO A 770 -16.53 30.13 2.47
CA PRO A 770 -16.26 29.78 3.86
C PRO A 770 -16.74 28.35 4.21
N LEU A 771 -15.89 27.52 4.84
CA LEU A 771 -16.25 26.12 5.14
C LEU A 771 -17.39 25.97 6.17
N ASN A 772 -17.58 26.96 7.04
CA ASN A 772 -18.72 27.02 7.95
C ASN A 772 -20.06 27.27 7.23
N LYS A 773 -20.03 27.61 5.93
CA LYS A 773 -21.19 27.71 5.05
C LYS A 773 -21.43 26.45 4.22
N VAL A 774 -20.52 25.47 4.29
CA VAL A 774 -20.71 24.15 3.68
C VAL A 774 -21.49 23.28 4.66
N VAL A 775 -22.69 22.90 4.25
CA VAL A 775 -23.64 22.12 5.06
C VAL A 775 -23.14 20.69 5.25
N ALA A 776 -22.73 20.07 4.15
CA ALA A 776 -22.17 18.72 4.07
C ALA A 776 -21.51 18.54 2.69
N GLY A 777 -20.71 17.48 2.54
CA GLY A 777 -20.12 17.12 1.26
C GLY A 777 -20.19 15.65 0.89
N ILE A 778 -20.11 15.38 -0.41
CA ILE A 778 -20.08 14.04 -1.00
C ILE A 778 -18.82 13.94 -1.87
N ASN A 779 -18.00 12.93 -1.59
CA ASN A 779 -16.79 12.62 -2.35
C ASN A 779 -17.00 11.42 -3.27
N MET A 780 -16.50 11.50 -4.48
CA MET A 780 -16.51 10.43 -5.49
C MET A 780 -15.10 10.22 -6.02
N ASP A 781 -14.74 8.96 -6.21
CA ASP A 781 -13.41 8.51 -6.60
C ASP A 781 -13.57 7.42 -7.68
N GLY A 782 -12.68 6.44 -7.78
CA GLY A 782 -12.74 5.33 -8.72
C GLY A 782 -13.93 4.38 -8.49
N MET A 783 -14.91 4.41 -9.39
CA MET A 783 -16.09 3.53 -9.37
C MET A 783 -15.94 2.35 -10.34
N LEU A 784 -16.00 1.11 -9.83
CA LEU A 784 -15.79 -0.08 -10.66
C LEU A 784 -16.98 -0.36 -11.62
N PRO A 785 -16.74 -0.51 -12.94
CA PRO A 785 -17.79 -0.72 -13.96
C PRO A 785 -18.21 -2.19 -14.07
N VAL A 786 -18.65 -2.78 -12.95
CA VAL A 786 -18.89 -4.23 -12.81
C VAL A 786 -20.36 -4.63 -12.92
N GLY A 787 -21.26 -3.68 -13.15
CA GLY A 787 -22.71 -3.87 -13.13
C GLY A 787 -23.31 -3.83 -11.72
N ARG A 788 -24.62 -4.06 -11.64
CA ARG A 788 -25.43 -3.82 -10.43
C ARG A 788 -25.00 -4.66 -9.23
N THR A 789 -25.04 -4.05 -8.04
CA THR A 789 -24.69 -4.65 -6.75
C THR A 789 -25.88 -4.61 -5.79
N ARG A 790 -25.80 -5.35 -4.68
CA ARG A 790 -26.81 -5.30 -3.60
C ARG A 790 -26.47 -4.29 -2.52
N GLU A 791 -25.30 -3.67 -2.60
CA GLU A 791 -24.78 -2.82 -1.55
C GLU A 791 -23.98 -1.64 -2.11
N MET A 792 -23.87 -0.58 -1.32
CA MET A 792 -22.76 0.37 -1.40
C MET A 792 -21.93 0.26 -0.13
N VAL A 793 -20.62 0.42 -0.26
CA VAL A 793 -19.69 0.43 0.87
C VAL A 793 -19.49 1.87 1.30
N VAL A 794 -19.83 2.21 2.53
CA VAL A 794 -19.48 3.51 3.11
C VAL A 794 -18.09 3.42 3.71
N VAL A 795 -17.17 4.20 3.16
CA VAL A 795 -15.81 4.32 3.68
C VAL A 795 -15.89 5.16 4.95
N GLY A 796 -15.44 4.60 6.08
CA GLY A 796 -15.60 5.24 7.40
C GLY A 796 -17.03 5.18 7.96
N TYR A 797 -17.80 4.14 7.62
CA TYR A 797 -19.14 3.90 8.19
C TYR A 797 -19.15 4.04 9.72
N GLY A 798 -20.16 4.74 10.24
CA GLY A 798 -20.29 5.15 11.63
C GLY A 798 -19.72 6.53 11.93
N ALA A 799 -19.36 7.34 10.92
CA ALA A 799 -18.75 8.65 11.13
C ALA A 799 -19.77 9.80 11.16
N SER A 800 -20.70 9.84 10.21
CA SER A 800 -21.55 11.01 9.93
C SER A 800 -22.99 10.62 9.65
N GLU A 801 -23.95 11.47 10.05
CA GLU A 801 -25.39 11.32 9.80
C GLU A 801 -25.75 11.24 8.29
N LEU A 802 -24.81 11.55 7.39
CA LEU A 802 -25.01 11.39 5.94
C LEU A 802 -25.21 9.95 5.51
N GLU A 803 -24.69 8.97 6.26
CA GLU A 803 -24.88 7.56 5.94
C GLU A 803 -26.33 7.10 6.21
N ASP A 804 -27.04 7.70 7.17
CA ASP A 804 -28.45 7.43 7.41
C ASP A 804 -29.33 7.89 6.22
N ILE A 805 -28.96 9.03 5.62
CA ILE A 805 -29.63 9.53 4.41
C ILE A 805 -29.38 8.56 3.25
N LEU A 806 -28.13 8.12 3.06
CA LEU A 806 -27.78 7.14 2.03
C LEU A 806 -28.51 5.81 2.24
N GLU A 807 -28.57 5.29 3.47
CA GLU A 807 -29.27 4.04 3.80
C GLU A 807 -30.74 4.12 3.34
N ALA A 808 -31.43 5.22 3.64
CA ALA A 808 -32.80 5.44 3.19
C ALA A 808 -32.95 5.47 1.65
N LYS A 809 -31.96 6.00 0.91
CA LYS A 809 -31.95 5.97 -0.57
C LYS A 809 -31.72 4.57 -1.12
N LEU A 810 -30.78 3.83 -0.53
CA LEU A 810 -30.47 2.47 -0.95
C LEU A 810 -31.63 1.50 -0.67
N GLU A 811 -32.34 1.65 0.44
CA GLU A 811 -33.55 0.87 0.72
C GLU A 811 -34.59 1.00 -0.42
N ALA A 812 -34.76 2.21 -0.98
CA ALA A 812 -35.66 2.44 -2.11
C ALA A 812 -35.19 1.75 -3.41
N GLN A 813 -33.90 1.43 -3.51
CA GLN A 813 -33.28 0.70 -4.62
C GLN A 813 -33.20 -0.82 -4.40
N ASP A 814 -33.72 -1.35 -3.26
CA ASP A 814 -33.52 -2.75 -2.82
C ASP A 814 -32.03 -3.07 -2.63
N ARG A 815 -31.32 -2.15 -1.96
CA ARG A 815 -29.89 -2.20 -1.64
C ARG A 815 -29.66 -1.83 -0.18
N VAL A 816 -28.47 -2.11 0.33
CA VAL A 816 -28.06 -1.80 1.71
C VAL A 816 -26.73 -1.04 1.76
N VAL A 817 -26.47 -0.35 2.86
CA VAL A 817 -25.12 0.11 3.19
C VAL A 817 -24.36 -1.04 3.86
N GLU A 818 -23.10 -1.22 3.51
CA GLU A 818 -22.15 -2.07 4.22
C GLU A 818 -20.93 -1.23 4.66
N PRO A 819 -20.33 -1.51 5.83
CA PRO A 819 -19.08 -0.87 6.23
C PRO A 819 -17.90 -1.34 5.37
N ASP A 820 -16.83 -0.54 5.30
CA ASP A 820 -15.54 -0.98 4.73
C ASP A 820 -15.12 -2.33 5.37
N PRO A 821 -14.79 -3.36 4.58
CA PRO A 821 -14.43 -4.69 5.10
C PRO A 821 -13.08 -4.74 5.84
N ARG A 822 -12.24 -3.71 5.74
CA ARG A 822 -10.93 -3.59 6.39
C ARG A 822 -10.72 -2.17 6.96
N PRO A 823 -11.53 -1.74 7.93
CA PRO A 823 -11.43 -0.39 8.48
C PRO A 823 -10.09 -0.15 9.19
N GLU A 824 -9.37 -1.21 9.58
CA GLU A 824 -8.01 -1.12 10.13
C GLU A 824 -6.97 -0.61 9.12
N ALA A 825 -7.28 -0.63 7.82
CA ALA A 825 -6.40 -0.12 6.77
C ALA A 825 -6.51 1.40 6.59
N GLY A 826 -7.44 2.05 7.29
CA GLY A 826 -7.61 3.50 7.30
C GLY A 826 -8.04 4.10 5.96
N SER A 827 -8.82 3.38 5.14
CA SER A 827 -9.28 3.85 3.82
C SER A 827 -9.95 5.23 3.86
N PHE A 828 -10.65 5.55 4.95
CA PHE A 828 -11.26 6.86 5.20
C PHE A 828 -10.23 8.02 5.17
N TYR A 829 -8.96 7.76 5.47
CA TYR A 829 -7.92 8.80 5.49
C TYR A 829 -7.13 8.90 4.19
N ARG A 830 -7.68 8.37 3.08
CA ARG A 830 -6.94 8.12 1.83
C ARG A 830 -7.61 8.65 0.56
N SER A 831 -8.62 9.51 0.67
CA SER A 831 -9.24 10.21 -0.46
C SER A 831 -9.66 11.62 -0.02
N ASP A 832 -10.04 12.49 -0.95
CA ASP A 832 -10.12 13.94 -0.78
C ASP A 832 -11.08 14.45 0.31
N HIS A 833 -12.12 13.68 0.63
CA HIS A 833 -13.05 14.00 1.72
C HIS A 833 -12.34 14.30 3.04
N ILE A 834 -11.21 13.65 3.33
CA ILE A 834 -10.50 13.85 4.60
C ILE A 834 -10.00 15.29 4.76
N SER A 835 -9.64 15.97 3.68
CA SER A 835 -9.17 17.36 3.71
C SER A 835 -10.26 18.30 4.26
N PHE A 836 -11.52 18.04 3.90
CA PHE A 836 -12.68 18.78 4.39
C PHE A 836 -13.11 18.33 5.79
N ALA A 837 -13.05 17.02 6.08
CA ALA A 837 -13.40 16.48 7.39
C ALA A 837 -12.48 17.00 8.50
N LYS A 838 -11.17 17.15 8.24
CA LYS A 838 -10.22 17.81 9.16
C LYS A 838 -10.59 19.26 9.50
N LYS A 839 -11.39 19.92 8.65
CA LYS A 839 -11.92 21.28 8.88
C LYS A 839 -13.36 21.27 9.42
N GLY A 840 -13.85 20.10 9.82
CA GLY A 840 -15.15 19.88 10.42
C GLY A 840 -16.29 19.67 9.44
N VAL A 841 -16.11 19.83 8.13
CA VAL A 841 -17.23 19.64 7.17
C VAL A 841 -17.65 18.17 7.14
N PRO A 842 -18.91 17.81 7.47
CA PRO A 842 -19.39 16.43 7.40
C PRO A 842 -19.32 15.90 5.97
N MET A 843 -18.69 14.73 5.78
CA MET A 843 -18.48 14.14 4.45
C MET A 843 -19.06 12.73 4.34
N LEU A 844 -19.60 12.41 3.17
CA LEU A 844 -19.95 11.06 2.73
C LEU A 844 -18.98 10.62 1.64
N TYR A 845 -18.37 9.46 1.82
CA TYR A 845 -17.62 8.78 0.77
C TYR A 845 -18.09 7.32 0.69
N ALA A 846 -18.67 6.95 -0.45
CA ALA A 846 -19.25 5.63 -0.64
C ALA A 846 -18.98 5.11 -2.05
N ASP A 847 -18.64 3.82 -2.12
CA ASP A 847 -18.30 3.11 -3.35
C ASP A 847 -19.29 1.98 -3.65
N GLY A 848 -19.30 1.51 -4.89
CA GLY A 848 -20.00 0.29 -5.27
C GLY A 848 -19.46 -0.93 -4.52
N GLY A 849 -20.34 -1.79 -4.00
CA GLY A 849 -19.95 -3.00 -3.29
C GLY A 849 -19.50 -4.17 -4.17
N ILE A 850 -19.20 -5.32 -3.54
CA ILE A 850 -18.70 -6.52 -4.24
C ILE A 850 -19.76 -7.61 -4.39
N ASP A 851 -20.89 -7.54 -3.68
CA ASP A 851 -22.01 -8.45 -3.90
C ASP A 851 -22.81 -8.05 -5.14
N LYS A 852 -22.29 -8.47 -6.29
CA LYS A 852 -22.97 -8.30 -7.57
C LYS A 852 -24.33 -8.98 -7.56
N ARG A 853 -25.34 -8.34 -8.15
CA ARG A 853 -26.65 -8.96 -8.37
C ARG A 853 -26.52 -10.21 -9.23
N ASP A 854 -25.69 -10.13 -10.27
CA ASP A 854 -25.28 -11.27 -11.10
C ASP A 854 -23.88 -11.77 -10.71
N GLY A 855 -23.79 -13.03 -10.30
CA GLY A 855 -22.54 -13.69 -9.88
C GLY A 855 -22.18 -13.57 -8.40
N GLY A 856 -22.85 -12.70 -7.63
CA GLY A 856 -22.65 -12.54 -6.18
C GLY A 856 -21.26 -12.01 -5.79
N ILE A 857 -20.96 -12.05 -4.49
CA ILE A 857 -19.65 -11.67 -3.89
C ILE A 857 -18.46 -12.24 -4.65
N ALA A 858 -18.52 -13.50 -5.08
CA ALA A 858 -17.40 -14.15 -5.78
C ALA A 858 -17.05 -13.44 -7.10
N ALA A 859 -18.05 -13.00 -7.86
CA ALA A 859 -17.84 -12.31 -9.12
C ALA A 859 -17.33 -10.87 -8.91
N GLY A 860 -17.89 -10.14 -7.94
CA GLY A 860 -17.41 -8.79 -7.63
C GLY A 860 -16.01 -8.80 -7.04
N ARG A 861 -15.69 -9.73 -6.13
CA ARG A 861 -14.34 -9.92 -5.60
C ARG A 861 -13.34 -10.23 -6.71
N ALA A 862 -13.68 -11.13 -7.63
CA ALA A 862 -12.81 -11.44 -8.76
C ALA A 862 -12.56 -10.23 -9.67
N ALA A 863 -13.58 -9.38 -9.88
CA ALA A 863 -13.45 -8.15 -10.65
C ALA A 863 -12.55 -7.12 -9.95
N ALA A 864 -12.78 -6.86 -8.65
CA ALA A 864 -11.98 -5.94 -7.84
C ALA A 864 -10.51 -6.41 -7.72
N ASP A 865 -10.28 -7.70 -7.49
CA ASP A 865 -8.94 -8.27 -7.42
C ASP A 865 -8.22 -8.20 -8.78
N THR A 866 -8.96 -8.41 -9.88
CA THR A 866 -8.41 -8.27 -11.24
C THR A 866 -8.02 -6.82 -11.54
N TYR A 867 -8.91 -5.87 -11.21
CA TYR A 867 -8.63 -4.45 -11.36
C TYR A 867 -7.37 -4.05 -10.57
N THR A 868 -7.33 -4.35 -9.27
CA THR A 868 -6.17 -4.06 -8.41
C THR A 868 -4.88 -4.68 -8.96
N ALA A 869 -4.93 -5.95 -9.37
CA ALA A 869 -3.76 -6.66 -9.83
C ALA A 869 -3.26 -6.21 -11.20
N GLN A 870 -4.15 -5.77 -12.11
CA GLN A 870 -3.81 -5.59 -13.53
C GLN A 870 -3.97 -4.17 -14.06
N ARG A 871 -4.82 -3.34 -13.44
CA ARG A 871 -5.25 -2.04 -13.98
C ARG A 871 -4.99 -0.85 -13.06
N TYR A 872 -5.25 -0.99 -11.75
CA TYR A 872 -5.00 0.07 -10.78
C TYR A 872 -3.57 0.64 -10.87
N HIS A 873 -3.46 1.95 -11.08
CA HIS A 873 -2.22 2.71 -11.28
C HIS A 873 -1.32 2.12 -12.38
N LYS A 874 -1.92 1.57 -13.44
CA LYS A 874 -1.22 0.96 -14.57
C LYS A 874 -1.80 1.49 -15.87
N PRO A 875 -1.04 1.46 -16.97
CA PRO A 875 -1.54 1.87 -18.28
C PRO A 875 -2.73 1.05 -18.80
N MET A 876 -3.17 0.02 -18.06
CA MET A 876 -4.30 -0.83 -18.45
C MET A 876 -5.61 -0.36 -17.86
N ASP A 877 -5.60 0.71 -17.06
CA ASP A 877 -6.83 1.36 -16.63
C ASP A 877 -7.42 2.18 -17.77
N GLU A 878 -7.96 1.45 -18.75
CA GLU A 878 -8.48 1.94 -20.02
C GLU A 878 -9.99 1.80 -20.07
N TYR A 879 -10.64 2.79 -20.68
CA TYR A 879 -12.07 2.74 -20.96
C TYR A 879 -12.38 1.58 -21.92
N SER A 880 -13.54 0.96 -21.74
CA SER A 880 -14.04 -0.05 -22.68
C SER A 880 -15.54 0.11 -22.92
N GLU A 881 -15.93 0.10 -24.19
CA GLU A 881 -17.33 0.11 -24.62
C GLU A 881 -18.12 -1.13 -24.12
N ASP A 882 -17.43 -2.21 -23.73
CA ASP A 882 -18.03 -3.44 -23.20
C ASP A 882 -18.33 -3.36 -21.68
N TRP A 883 -18.05 -2.23 -21.03
CA TRP A 883 -18.31 -2.04 -19.60
C TRP A 883 -19.81 -2.17 -19.26
N ASN A 884 -20.09 -2.75 -18.10
CA ASN A 884 -21.44 -2.75 -17.54
C ASN A 884 -21.57 -1.61 -16.53
N LEU A 885 -22.10 -0.48 -17.00
CA LEU A 885 -22.29 0.74 -16.22
C LEU A 885 -23.61 0.77 -15.44
N GLU A 886 -24.47 -0.25 -15.52
CA GLU A 886 -25.77 -0.24 -14.83
C GLU A 886 -25.65 -0.05 -13.31
N GLY A 887 -24.61 -0.61 -12.69
CA GLY A 887 -24.37 -0.43 -11.25
C GLY A 887 -23.91 0.98 -10.92
N MET A 888 -23.03 1.55 -11.74
CA MET A 888 -22.55 2.91 -11.59
C MET A 888 -23.69 3.92 -11.73
N VAL A 889 -24.65 3.70 -12.64
CA VAL A 889 -25.87 4.51 -12.72
C VAL A 889 -26.65 4.49 -11.41
N GLU A 890 -26.82 3.32 -10.77
CA GLU A 890 -27.52 3.21 -9.48
C GLU A 890 -26.75 3.92 -8.35
N ASP A 891 -25.42 3.79 -8.33
CA ASP A 891 -24.55 4.43 -7.34
C ASP A 891 -24.56 5.95 -7.46
N VAL A 892 -24.35 6.49 -8.66
CA VAL A 892 -24.38 7.94 -8.91
C VAL A 892 -25.78 8.51 -8.64
N THR A 893 -26.84 7.76 -8.96
CA THR A 893 -28.22 8.16 -8.61
C THR A 893 -28.42 8.23 -7.10
N ALA A 894 -27.90 7.26 -6.33
CA ALA A 894 -28.01 7.28 -4.87
C ALA A 894 -27.28 8.50 -4.27
N LEU A 895 -26.06 8.80 -4.74
CA LEU A 895 -25.29 9.97 -4.30
C LEU A 895 -25.97 11.29 -4.68
N TYR A 896 -26.52 11.38 -5.90
CA TYR A 896 -27.37 12.49 -6.33
C TYR A 896 -28.57 12.68 -5.39
N GLU A 897 -29.28 11.61 -5.05
CA GLU A 897 -30.47 11.68 -4.18
C GLU A 897 -30.14 12.11 -2.74
N VAL A 898 -28.97 11.74 -2.20
CA VAL A 898 -28.47 12.26 -0.91
C VAL A 898 -28.22 13.77 -1.02
N GLY A 899 -27.48 14.20 -2.04
CA GLY A 899 -27.21 15.60 -2.30
C GLY A 899 -28.49 16.42 -2.51
N LEU A 900 -29.45 15.87 -3.25
CA LEU A 900 -30.74 16.46 -3.54
C LEU A 900 -31.60 16.61 -2.27
N GLU A 901 -31.53 15.66 -1.34
CA GLU A 901 -32.22 15.80 -0.05
C GLU A 901 -31.63 16.97 0.76
N ILE A 902 -30.31 17.05 0.86
CA ILE A 902 -29.63 18.08 1.65
C ILE A 902 -29.83 19.47 1.03
N ILE A 903 -29.68 19.60 -0.30
CA ILE A 903 -29.78 20.91 -0.97
C ILE A 903 -31.19 21.52 -0.89
N ASN A 904 -32.22 20.66 -0.72
CA ASN A 904 -33.63 21.05 -0.63
C ASN A 904 -34.20 21.03 0.80
N SER A 905 -33.44 20.61 1.81
CA SER A 905 -33.89 20.59 3.21
C SER A 905 -33.40 21.82 4.00
N ASP A 906 -33.97 22.00 5.19
CA ASP A 906 -33.47 22.94 6.20
C ASP A 906 -32.46 22.25 7.15
N ASP A 907 -32.22 20.95 6.98
CA ASP A 907 -31.42 20.15 7.90
C ASP A 907 -29.93 20.41 7.69
N TRP A 908 -29.15 20.26 8.76
CA TRP A 908 -27.68 20.36 8.76
C TRP A 908 -27.12 19.07 9.36
N PRO A 909 -26.93 18.02 8.52
CA PRO A 909 -26.30 16.78 8.98
C PRO A 909 -24.93 17.06 9.60
N THR A 910 -24.56 16.28 10.61
CA THR A 910 -23.31 16.45 11.34
C THR A 910 -22.59 15.11 11.61
N TRP A 911 -21.40 15.19 12.21
CA TRP A 911 -20.69 14.04 12.75
C TRP A 911 -21.43 13.47 13.96
N TYR A 912 -21.37 12.15 14.16
CA TYR A 912 -21.91 11.53 15.37
C TYR A 912 -21.11 11.93 16.63
N GLU A 913 -21.78 11.88 17.79
CA GLU A 913 -21.18 12.21 19.10
C GLU A 913 -19.91 11.36 19.35
N GLY A 914 -18.80 12.03 19.68
CA GLY A 914 -17.51 11.40 19.95
C GLY A 914 -16.66 11.10 18.71
N ASN A 915 -17.12 11.50 17.51
CA ASN A 915 -16.29 11.45 16.31
C ASN A 915 -15.17 12.50 16.37
N GLU A 916 -13.98 12.14 15.90
CA GLU A 916 -12.76 12.96 15.93
C GLU A 916 -12.87 14.32 15.17
N PHE A 917 -13.86 14.49 14.29
CA PHE A 917 -14.11 15.75 13.57
C PHE A 917 -15.26 16.59 14.13
N GLU A 918 -15.99 16.09 15.13
CA GLU A 918 -17.14 16.78 15.75
C GLU A 918 -16.71 18.14 16.34
N ALA A 919 -15.64 18.15 17.14
CA ALA A 919 -15.15 19.38 17.77
C ALA A 919 -14.69 20.43 16.74
N ALA A 920 -14.09 20.00 15.63
CA ALA A 920 -13.71 20.90 14.53
C ALA A 920 -14.95 21.51 13.85
N ARG A 921 -16.03 20.73 13.70
CA ARG A 921 -17.31 21.21 13.18
C ARG A 921 -17.94 22.25 14.11
N GLU A 922 -18.01 21.97 15.40
CA GLU A 922 -18.55 22.91 16.38
C GLU A 922 -17.76 24.23 16.38
N ALA A 923 -16.43 24.15 16.37
CA ALA A 923 -15.56 25.32 16.29
C ALA A 923 -15.83 26.15 15.03
N SER A 924 -15.83 25.49 13.86
CA SER A 924 -16.09 26.11 12.55
C SER A 924 -17.44 26.84 12.50
N LEU A 925 -18.50 26.23 13.04
CA LEU A 925 -19.83 26.87 13.10
C LEU A 925 -19.88 28.02 14.11
N SER A 926 -19.16 27.92 15.24
CA SER A 926 -19.16 28.96 16.27
C SER A 926 -18.45 30.25 15.86
N GLU A 927 -17.45 30.17 14.98
CA GLU A 927 -16.77 31.35 14.42
C GLU A 927 -17.73 32.22 13.57
N ALA A 928 -18.79 31.63 13.02
CA ALA A 928 -19.82 32.34 12.26
C ALA A 928 -20.73 33.24 13.12
N ASP A 929 -20.90 32.92 14.41
CA ASP A 929 -21.78 33.66 15.34
C ASP A 929 -21.06 34.85 16.02
N GLY A 930 -19.76 35.01 15.77
CA GLY A 930 -18.88 36.00 16.40
C GLY A 930 -18.57 37.26 15.57
N GLU A 931 -18.96 37.32 14.29
CA GLU A 931 -18.74 38.47 13.39
C GLU A 931 -19.96 39.40 13.22
#